data_AF-A0AAN7XU20-F1
#
_entry.id   AF-A0AAN7XU20-F1
#
_cell.length_a   1.000
_cell.length_b   1.000
_cell.length_c   1.000
_cell.angle_alpha   90.00
_cell.angle_beta   90.00
_cell.angle_gamma   90.00
#
_symmetry.space_group_name_H-M   'P 1'
#
loop_
_entity.id
_entity.type
_entity.pdbx_description
1 polymer ?
#
loop_
_entity_poly.entity_id
_entity_poly.type
_entity_poly.pdbx_seq_one_letter_code
_entity_poly.pdbx_strand_id
1 'polypeptide(L)'
;MPVQVLSEGAGPGAKVLTHLSSVPIVLISTSTDCSDKTVKGKVVRKCPLVSLASGDFILKIIIQEEGSPPDASHQNPSINVILFGALAKDFDGAVNQGDVVVAAGFTVGKSPTVQKDKLHPFNLLLRGDGACVYVFRPPPPPSVSRSSPAAKRSSSPEVSRKTKVRKYTYVGLGDLKAGSVVNVYGVVVFFKQPFKTRGTDFCSSLKITDQSNEKIGCTIFCEKLEDHPKIYQIGDIVRLHRVKTQFFNDSMTLVKTFGFSVVAFDGAVGGSMEPRTSSRSFNFDQEDQRRVEELRSWAANQSVLVPPAPAIPLCDVQPKAYFDLTCQLLSKAPVDSTCTLLRVWDGTRSDHTLLKVIVEPNATEGPSSFPPERERLIANVLAYDNHVEIARQLKPGDFLRIYNLRAIPGSSKVPGLTSSQEEELDHLAFHLHGGNAFGRGIRVLPENCPEVQEMKRVMEAIPEDDRDDFSELNDSALMEIWGTPPEFMEPSLLRAAIPESAAGEEADTAESSSGISTTHPSSSTERRCDHDTHTVSLSEVKRSGPAGVHHVRVQLRSYEPQRLHQALKLYCSKCTSLQDVPDDELVAGIFSEASRDSGPYSAPAWAISGQVDIPGNALGSPTRTMGVHLSTEFMSKELLFLTGSSLEETCLLSAGYENIVPVRSSRGQLTLLHPSAPFLFRGRRRYYGCERCSEAAVREPVCAEGGKLLDEKIIAEALGVEPLRFVLLMKLELQDASDSLHVFLWRDAEEFFGVSAEDVAANQEAQNRISQSMDSLCPAGDSTDERPWMDLCLTVYRGEDEDGLNKTCYQICNSTVTRPPPSAPPNANPA
;
A
#
# COMPACT_ATOMS: atom_id res chain seq x y z
N MET A 1 -10.40 19.60 -26.78
CA MET A 1 -11.28 19.07 -25.72
C MET A 1 -12.61 18.63 -26.34
N PRO A 2 -12.96 17.35 -26.28
CA PRO A 2 -14.20 16.78 -26.84
C PRO A 2 -15.48 17.13 -26.06
N VAL A 3 -15.37 17.72 -24.85
CA VAL A 3 -16.49 18.31 -24.11
C VAL A 3 -16.43 19.84 -24.19
N GLN A 4 -17.51 20.46 -24.68
CA GLN A 4 -17.62 21.92 -24.77
C GLN A 4 -18.70 22.45 -23.82
N VAL A 5 -18.30 23.33 -22.89
CA VAL A 5 -19.21 23.98 -21.93
C VAL A 5 -19.64 25.33 -22.50
N LEU A 6 -20.95 25.50 -22.73
CA LEU A 6 -21.52 26.74 -23.25
C LEU A 6 -22.17 27.54 -22.11
N SER A 7 -21.66 28.75 -21.87
CA SER A 7 -22.27 29.73 -20.95
C SER A 7 -23.24 30.63 -21.71
N GLU A 8 -24.48 30.74 -21.25
CA GLU A 8 -25.49 31.58 -21.90
C GLU A 8 -25.12 33.07 -21.74
N GLY A 9 -24.74 33.73 -22.85
CA GLY A 9 -24.25 35.12 -22.85
C GLY A 9 -23.40 35.49 -24.07
N ALA A 10 -22.90 34.52 -24.84
CA ALA A 10 -22.36 34.78 -26.17
C ALA A 10 -23.52 35.07 -27.14
N GLY A 11 -23.41 36.13 -27.95
CA GLY A 11 -24.41 36.52 -28.93
C GLY A 11 -24.77 35.43 -29.96
N PRO A 12 -25.59 35.72 -30.98
CA PRO A 12 -26.31 34.75 -31.83
C PRO A 12 -25.49 33.70 -32.62
N GLY A 13 -24.18 33.59 -32.39
CA GLY A 13 -23.25 32.66 -33.03
C GLY A 13 -22.87 31.41 -32.22
N ALA A 14 -23.31 31.21 -30.97
CA ALA A 14 -23.08 29.97 -30.23
C ALA A 14 -24.06 28.86 -30.66
N LYS A 15 -24.08 28.52 -31.95
CA LYS A 15 -24.91 27.42 -32.48
C LYS A 15 -24.12 26.12 -32.41
N VAL A 16 -24.72 25.10 -31.77
CA VAL A 16 -24.46 23.69 -32.10
C VAL A 16 -24.44 23.59 -33.63
N LEU A 17 -23.45 22.90 -34.19
CA LEU A 17 -23.17 22.77 -35.63
C LEU A 17 -24.45 22.85 -36.46
N THR A 18 -24.58 23.88 -37.29
CA THR A 18 -25.81 24.27 -38.02
C THR A 18 -26.32 23.23 -39.02
N HIS A 19 -25.56 22.15 -39.23
CA HIS A 19 -25.89 21.02 -40.09
C HIS A 19 -26.50 19.82 -39.34
N LEU A 20 -26.51 19.80 -38.01
CA LEU A 20 -27.00 18.64 -37.24
C LEU A 20 -28.47 18.80 -36.83
N SER A 21 -29.26 17.74 -37.02
CA SER A 21 -30.68 17.69 -36.65
C SER A 21 -30.90 17.02 -35.30
N SER A 22 -31.80 17.54 -34.45
CA SER A 22 -32.10 16.91 -33.15
C SER A 22 -33.09 15.76 -33.32
N VAL A 23 -32.84 14.62 -32.67
CA VAL A 23 -33.72 13.45 -32.71
C VAL A 23 -34.21 13.06 -31.32
N PRO A 24 -35.54 12.87 -31.14
CA PRO A 24 -36.13 12.41 -29.89
C PRO A 24 -35.66 11.03 -29.47
N ILE A 25 -35.56 10.81 -28.15
CA ILE A 25 -35.06 9.55 -27.58
C ILE A 25 -35.94 8.35 -28.01
N VAL A 26 -37.24 8.57 -28.18
CA VAL A 26 -38.21 7.53 -28.60
C VAL A 26 -38.03 7.05 -30.04
N LEU A 27 -37.34 7.81 -30.89
CA LEU A 27 -37.12 7.47 -32.31
C LEU A 27 -35.75 6.81 -32.55
N ILE A 28 -34.98 6.58 -31.49
CA ILE A 28 -33.65 5.97 -31.56
C ILE A 28 -33.79 4.46 -31.71
N SER A 29 -33.27 3.92 -32.82
CA SER A 29 -33.24 2.50 -33.12
C SER A 29 -31.96 2.12 -33.85
N THR A 30 -31.61 0.83 -33.88
CA THR A 30 -30.42 0.33 -34.59
C THR A 30 -30.51 0.44 -36.11
N SER A 31 -31.68 0.75 -36.69
CA SER A 31 -31.89 0.94 -38.13
C SER A 31 -31.86 2.41 -38.57
N THR A 32 -31.73 3.35 -37.63
CA THR A 32 -31.76 4.79 -37.92
C THR A 32 -30.34 5.29 -38.20
N ASP A 33 -30.10 5.87 -39.38
CA ASP A 33 -28.85 6.59 -39.64
C ASP A 33 -28.77 7.84 -38.75
N CYS A 34 -27.69 7.94 -37.97
CA CYS A 34 -27.49 8.89 -36.89
C CYS A 34 -26.20 9.71 -37.00
N SER A 35 -25.50 9.64 -38.14
CA SER A 35 -24.26 10.40 -38.39
C SER A 35 -24.45 11.92 -38.20
N ASP A 36 -25.57 12.47 -38.68
CA ASP A 36 -25.86 13.92 -38.67
C ASP A 36 -26.91 14.32 -37.62
N LYS A 37 -27.02 13.53 -36.54
CA LYS A 37 -28.06 13.69 -35.51
C LYS A 37 -27.50 14.02 -34.15
N THR A 38 -28.28 14.76 -33.36
CA THR A 38 -27.98 15.09 -31.96
C THR A 38 -29.09 14.63 -31.03
N VAL A 39 -28.72 14.18 -29.83
CA VAL A 39 -29.66 13.84 -28.77
C VAL A 39 -29.44 14.78 -27.60
N LYS A 40 -30.50 15.47 -27.20
CA LYS A 40 -30.50 16.41 -26.08
C LYS A 40 -31.24 15.79 -24.89
N GLY A 41 -30.64 15.86 -23.71
CA GLY A 41 -31.31 15.42 -22.49
C GLY A 41 -30.63 15.91 -21.22
N LYS A 42 -31.39 15.94 -20.13
CA LYS A 42 -30.90 16.24 -18.79
C LYS A 42 -30.20 15.02 -18.21
N VAL A 43 -29.01 15.19 -17.65
CA VAL A 43 -28.26 14.11 -16.99
C VAL A 43 -28.95 13.76 -15.68
N VAL A 44 -29.67 12.64 -15.67
CA VAL A 44 -30.39 12.15 -14.47
C VAL A 44 -29.56 11.22 -13.62
N ARG A 45 -28.55 10.56 -14.20
CA ARG A 45 -27.62 9.70 -13.47
C ARG A 45 -26.26 9.70 -14.15
N LYS A 46 -25.19 9.80 -13.36
CA LYS A 46 -23.80 9.67 -13.79
C LYS A 46 -23.15 8.57 -12.94
N CYS A 47 -22.63 7.52 -13.58
CA CYS A 47 -21.90 6.46 -12.90
C CYS A 47 -20.43 6.89 -12.65
N PRO A 48 -19.68 6.20 -11.79
CA PRO A 48 -18.25 6.46 -11.63
C PRO A 48 -17.48 6.20 -12.94
N LEU A 49 -16.40 6.96 -13.16
CA LEU A 49 -15.43 6.70 -14.22
C LEU A 49 -14.70 5.39 -13.92
N VAL A 50 -14.66 4.48 -14.89
CA VAL A 50 -13.98 3.18 -14.76
C VAL A 50 -12.73 3.19 -15.63
N SER A 51 -11.58 2.85 -15.05
CA SER A 51 -10.33 2.61 -15.79
C SER A 51 -10.27 1.16 -16.28
N LEU A 52 -9.80 0.98 -17.51
CA LEU A 52 -9.54 -0.33 -18.12
C LEU A 52 -8.04 -0.65 -18.07
N ALA A 53 -7.71 -1.94 -18.17
CA ALA A 53 -6.34 -2.46 -18.12
C ALA A 53 -5.38 -1.86 -19.16
N SER A 54 -5.92 -1.28 -20.26
CA SER A 54 -5.15 -0.61 -21.32
C SER A 54 -4.88 0.88 -21.05
N GLY A 55 -5.22 1.41 -19.88
CA GLY A 55 -5.13 2.85 -19.57
C GLY A 55 -6.28 3.69 -20.16
N ASP A 56 -7.31 3.03 -20.67
CA ASP A 56 -8.46 3.65 -21.33
C ASP A 56 -9.63 3.83 -20.34
N PHE A 57 -10.51 4.80 -20.57
CA PHE A 57 -11.59 5.15 -19.61
C PHE A 57 -12.98 4.88 -20.17
N ILE A 58 -13.91 4.46 -19.30
CA ILE A 58 -15.34 4.32 -19.64
C ILE A 58 -16.21 5.02 -18.60
N LEU A 59 -17.20 5.77 -19.08
CA LEU A 59 -18.21 6.41 -18.24
C LEU A 59 -19.62 6.13 -18.77
N LYS A 60 -20.51 5.67 -17.90
CA LYS A 60 -21.94 5.50 -18.21
C LYS A 60 -22.76 6.61 -17.59
N ILE A 61 -23.65 7.22 -18.39
CA ILE A 61 -24.63 8.19 -17.92
C ILE A 61 -26.04 7.82 -18.43
N ILE A 62 -27.06 8.40 -17.81
CA ILE A 62 -28.44 8.33 -18.27
C ILE A 62 -28.92 9.75 -18.50
N ILE A 63 -29.41 10.02 -19.71
CA ILE A 63 -30.02 11.29 -20.08
C ILE A 63 -31.52 11.12 -20.30
N GLN A 64 -32.29 12.13 -19.91
CA GLN A 64 -33.74 12.16 -20.04
C GLN A 64 -34.16 13.36 -20.88
N GLU A 65 -35.03 13.16 -21.87
CA GLU A 65 -35.48 14.22 -22.77
C GLU A 65 -36.37 15.25 -22.04
N GLU A 66 -36.31 16.53 -22.44
CA GLU A 66 -37.01 17.64 -21.78
C GLU A 66 -38.04 18.31 -22.73
N GLY A 67 -39.35 18.10 -22.45
CA GLY A 67 -40.55 18.71 -23.06
C GLY A 67 -41.67 17.65 -23.29
N SER A 68 -42.95 17.77 -22.88
CA SER A 68 -43.88 18.88 -22.57
C SER A 68 -44.92 18.47 -21.46
N PRO A 69 -46.03 19.20 -21.15
CA PRO A 69 -46.61 19.38 -19.78
C PRO A 69 -47.19 18.11 -19.11
N PRO A 70 -47.49 18.16 -17.79
CA PRO A 70 -47.87 16.99 -17.01
C PRO A 70 -49.32 16.56 -17.32
N ASP A 71 -49.51 15.87 -18.44
CA ASP A 71 -50.64 14.97 -18.61
C ASP A 71 -50.26 13.58 -18.11
N ALA A 72 -51.17 13.03 -17.30
CA ALA A 72 -50.96 11.85 -16.50
C ALA A 72 -50.54 10.63 -17.36
N SER A 73 -49.56 9.88 -16.84
CA SER A 73 -49.24 8.46 -17.11
C SER A 73 -48.04 8.07 -17.99
N HIS A 74 -47.24 8.98 -18.56
CA HIS A 74 -46.02 8.58 -19.31
C HIS A 74 -44.71 9.05 -18.65
N GLN A 75 -43.83 8.11 -18.30
CA GLN A 75 -42.45 8.40 -17.87
C GLN A 75 -41.69 9.07 -19.01
N ASN A 76 -41.00 10.19 -18.75
CA ASN A 76 -40.19 10.86 -19.78
C ASN A 76 -39.13 9.88 -20.35
N PRO A 77 -39.01 9.78 -21.68
CA PRO A 77 -38.10 8.85 -22.32
C PRO A 77 -36.65 9.16 -21.91
N SER A 78 -35.92 8.12 -21.58
CA SER A 78 -34.53 8.20 -21.14
C SER A 78 -33.71 7.10 -21.80
N ILE A 79 -32.41 7.38 -22.00
CA ILE A 79 -31.49 6.49 -22.71
C ILE A 79 -30.14 6.46 -22.01
N ASN A 80 -29.46 5.32 -22.05
CA ASN A 80 -28.09 5.24 -21.57
C ASN A 80 -27.14 5.81 -22.63
N VAL A 81 -26.14 6.54 -22.17
CA VAL A 81 -25.04 7.05 -22.99
C VAL A 81 -23.73 6.52 -22.40
N ILE A 82 -22.90 5.92 -23.22
CA ILE A 82 -21.61 5.33 -22.84
C ILE A 82 -20.50 6.11 -23.57
N LEU A 83 -19.64 6.74 -22.78
CA LEU A 83 -18.52 7.55 -23.22
C LEU A 83 -17.23 6.74 -23.04
N PHE A 84 -16.30 6.87 -23.99
CA PHE A 84 -15.03 6.13 -24.00
C PHE A 84 -13.83 7.10 -24.08
N GLY A 85 -12.69 6.68 -23.55
CA GLY A 85 -11.40 7.35 -23.64
C GLY A 85 -11.35 8.75 -23.02
N ALA A 86 -10.62 9.67 -23.64
CA ALA A 86 -10.44 11.04 -23.16
C ALA A 86 -11.78 11.78 -22.97
N LEU A 87 -12.79 11.51 -23.81
CA LEU A 87 -14.13 12.07 -23.68
C LEU A 87 -14.81 11.66 -22.36
N ALA A 88 -14.61 10.43 -21.89
CA ALA A 88 -15.14 9.96 -20.61
C ALA A 88 -14.50 10.70 -19.42
N LYS A 89 -13.18 10.89 -19.48
CA LYS A 89 -12.41 11.61 -18.44
C LYS A 89 -12.78 13.10 -18.39
N ASP A 90 -12.89 13.75 -19.55
CA ASP A 90 -13.26 15.17 -19.64
C ASP A 90 -14.72 15.40 -19.19
N PHE A 91 -15.63 14.50 -19.56
CA PHE A 91 -17.03 14.58 -19.11
C PHE A 91 -17.14 14.38 -17.59
N ASP A 92 -16.29 13.54 -17.00
CA ASP A 92 -16.30 13.32 -15.56
C ASP A 92 -15.96 14.60 -14.77
N GLY A 93 -15.02 15.40 -15.26
CA GLY A 93 -14.67 16.69 -14.65
C GLY A 93 -15.63 17.85 -14.97
N ALA A 94 -16.27 17.85 -16.15
CA ALA A 94 -16.98 19.03 -16.66
C ALA A 94 -18.50 19.05 -16.43
N VAL A 95 -19.15 17.89 -16.23
CA VAL A 95 -20.62 17.74 -16.22
C VAL A 95 -21.14 17.23 -14.88
N ASN A 96 -22.15 17.90 -14.33
CA ASN A 96 -22.83 17.51 -13.10
C ASN A 96 -24.19 16.84 -13.38
N GLN A 97 -24.67 16.09 -12.39
CA GLN A 97 -26.04 15.57 -12.42
C GLN A 97 -27.02 16.76 -12.40
N GLY A 98 -27.96 16.78 -13.34
CA GLY A 98 -28.90 17.87 -13.55
C GLY A 98 -28.55 18.83 -14.69
N ASP A 99 -27.33 18.78 -15.24
CA ASP A 99 -26.96 19.56 -16.42
C ASP A 99 -27.67 19.03 -17.67
N VAL A 100 -27.92 19.92 -18.64
CA VAL A 100 -28.50 19.54 -19.93
C VAL A 100 -27.37 19.32 -20.92
N VAL A 101 -27.30 18.13 -21.51
CA VAL A 101 -26.26 17.76 -22.47
C VAL A 101 -26.84 17.50 -23.84
N VAL A 102 -26.06 17.81 -24.87
CA VAL A 102 -26.32 17.47 -26.27
C VAL A 102 -25.18 16.60 -26.77
N ALA A 103 -25.48 15.35 -27.13
CA ALA A 103 -24.52 14.39 -27.65
C ALA A 103 -24.59 14.35 -29.20
N ALA A 104 -23.44 14.36 -29.85
CA ALA A 104 -23.26 14.26 -31.31
C ALA A 104 -22.20 13.20 -31.65
N GLY A 105 -22.25 12.64 -32.87
CA GLY A 105 -21.27 11.64 -33.32
C GLY A 105 -21.37 10.30 -32.59
N PHE A 106 -22.58 9.93 -32.14
CA PHE A 106 -22.84 8.68 -31.43
C PHE A 106 -23.26 7.56 -32.39
N THR A 107 -22.96 6.32 -32.01
CA THR A 107 -23.55 5.12 -32.63
C THR A 107 -24.59 4.50 -31.70
N VAL A 108 -25.58 3.79 -32.25
CA VAL A 108 -26.66 3.19 -31.47
C VAL A 108 -26.39 1.69 -31.30
N GLY A 109 -26.22 1.25 -30.06
CA GLY A 109 -26.07 -0.17 -29.70
C GLY A 109 -27.32 -0.71 -29.01
N LYS A 110 -27.55 -2.03 -29.08
CA LYS A 110 -28.55 -2.68 -28.21
C LYS A 110 -28.03 -2.67 -26.77
N SER A 111 -28.92 -2.38 -25.82
CA SER A 111 -28.53 -2.40 -24.41
C SER A 111 -28.52 -3.84 -23.87
N PRO A 112 -27.42 -4.31 -23.25
CA PRO A 112 -27.33 -5.66 -22.71
C PRO A 112 -28.16 -5.85 -21.44
N THR A 113 -28.60 -4.77 -20.78
CA THR A 113 -29.37 -4.85 -19.52
C THR A 113 -30.88 -4.91 -19.73
N VAL A 114 -31.37 -4.73 -20.96
CA VAL A 114 -32.80 -4.62 -21.31
C VAL A 114 -33.60 -5.84 -20.89
N GLN A 115 -33.01 -7.04 -20.99
CA GLN A 115 -33.66 -8.28 -20.57
C GLN A 115 -33.82 -8.36 -19.04
N LYS A 116 -33.02 -7.60 -18.28
CA LYS A 116 -32.95 -7.63 -16.81
C LYS A 116 -33.72 -6.49 -16.15
N ASP A 117 -33.64 -5.28 -16.69
CA ASP A 117 -34.28 -4.07 -16.13
C ASP A 117 -35.55 -3.64 -16.89
N LYS A 118 -35.80 -4.19 -18.09
CA LYS A 118 -36.88 -3.78 -19.02
C LYS A 118 -36.85 -2.29 -19.38
N LEU A 119 -35.72 -1.61 -19.18
CA LEU A 119 -35.54 -0.18 -19.40
C LEU A 119 -34.48 0.06 -20.48
N HIS A 120 -34.59 1.18 -21.19
CA HIS A 120 -33.60 1.68 -22.16
C HIS A 120 -33.15 0.63 -23.20
N PRO A 121 -34.00 0.28 -24.19
CA PRO A 121 -33.73 -0.77 -25.19
C PRO A 121 -32.43 -0.58 -25.99
N PHE A 122 -31.95 0.66 -26.09
CA PHE A 122 -30.76 1.05 -26.84
C PHE A 122 -29.82 1.92 -25.99
N ASN A 123 -28.54 1.94 -26.35
CA ASN A 123 -27.50 2.77 -25.76
C ASN A 123 -26.86 3.64 -26.85
N LEU A 124 -26.51 4.87 -26.50
CA LEU A 124 -25.66 5.72 -27.33
C LEU A 124 -24.19 5.45 -26.97
N LEU A 125 -23.36 5.17 -27.97
CA LEU A 125 -21.94 4.89 -27.81
C LEU A 125 -21.15 6.02 -28.47
N LEU A 126 -20.39 6.78 -27.67
CA LEU A 126 -19.57 7.90 -28.14
C LEU A 126 -18.09 7.51 -28.09
N ARG A 127 -17.49 7.32 -29.27
CA ARG A 127 -16.10 6.84 -29.44
C ARG A 127 -15.34 7.72 -30.44
N GLY A 128 -14.06 7.94 -30.17
CA GLY A 128 -13.11 8.60 -31.09
C GLY A 128 -13.31 10.11 -31.26
N ASP A 129 -12.52 10.70 -32.15
CA ASP A 129 -12.42 12.17 -32.34
C ASP A 129 -13.66 12.82 -32.97
N GLY A 130 -14.58 12.02 -33.52
CA GLY A 130 -15.86 12.50 -34.08
C GLY A 130 -16.99 12.65 -33.05
N ALA A 131 -16.82 12.16 -31.82
CA ALA A 131 -17.83 12.21 -30.78
C ALA A 131 -17.66 13.46 -29.90
N CYS A 132 -18.74 14.24 -29.74
CA CYS A 132 -18.71 15.50 -29.00
C CYS A 132 -19.91 15.62 -28.05
N VAL A 133 -19.69 16.29 -26.91
CA VAL A 133 -20.74 16.60 -25.95
C VAL A 133 -20.76 18.10 -25.63
N TYR A 134 -21.91 18.73 -25.82
CA TYR A 134 -22.16 20.12 -25.44
C TYR A 134 -22.95 20.20 -24.14
N VAL A 135 -22.53 21.06 -23.22
CA VAL A 135 -23.12 21.18 -21.88
C VAL A 135 -23.78 22.54 -21.72
N PHE A 136 -25.05 22.56 -21.36
CA PHE A 136 -25.87 23.73 -21.08
C PHE A 136 -26.21 23.76 -19.58
N ARG A 137 -25.82 24.85 -18.90
CA ARG A 137 -26.15 25.07 -17.49
C ARG A 137 -27.38 25.98 -17.38
N PRO A 138 -28.54 25.48 -16.93
CA PRO A 138 -29.68 26.34 -16.70
C PRO A 138 -29.40 27.32 -15.53
N PRO A 139 -29.77 28.60 -15.62
CA PRO A 139 -29.66 29.53 -14.50
C PRO A 139 -30.57 29.12 -13.33
N PRO A 140 -30.22 29.46 -12.08
CA PRO A 140 -31.07 29.18 -10.93
C PRO A 140 -32.45 29.88 -11.10
N PRO A 141 -33.57 29.20 -10.78
CA PRO A 141 -34.89 29.73 -11.07
C PRO A 141 -35.17 31.06 -10.30
N PRO A 142 -35.77 32.06 -10.96
CA PRO A 142 -36.18 33.30 -10.31
C PRO A 142 -37.34 33.04 -9.37
N SER A 143 -37.23 33.51 -8.12
CA SER A 143 -38.27 33.38 -7.11
C SER A 143 -39.55 34.14 -7.51
N VAL A 144 -40.57 33.42 -7.96
CA VAL A 144 -41.92 33.96 -8.15
C VAL A 144 -42.58 34.11 -6.78
N SER A 145 -42.71 35.36 -6.35
CA SER A 145 -43.52 35.75 -5.18
C SER A 145 -44.99 35.82 -5.60
N ARG A 146 -45.85 35.01 -4.97
CA ARG A 146 -47.31 35.15 -5.06
C ARG A 146 -47.76 36.17 -4.01
N SER A 147 -48.47 37.18 -4.50
CA SER A 147 -48.97 38.38 -3.83
C SER A 147 -50.10 38.16 -2.81
N SER A 148 -50.14 39.02 -1.80
CA SER A 148 -51.37 39.56 -1.17
C SER A 148 -51.12 41.04 -0.77
N PRO A 149 -52.15 41.90 -0.72
CA PRO A 149 -52.04 43.26 -1.28
C PRO A 149 -51.99 44.42 -0.26
N ALA A 150 -51.43 45.52 -0.77
CA ALA A 150 -51.72 46.94 -0.50
C ALA A 150 -51.45 47.53 0.89
N ALA A 151 -50.41 48.38 0.98
CA ALA A 151 -50.53 49.76 1.48
C ALA A 151 -49.30 50.63 1.13
N LYS A 152 -49.51 51.55 0.18
CA LYS A 152 -48.96 52.91 0.01
C LYS A 152 -47.45 53.20 0.20
N ARG A 153 -46.83 53.50 -0.95
CA ARG A 153 -45.93 54.64 -1.30
C ARG A 153 -44.95 55.18 -0.23
N SER A 154 -43.64 55.08 -0.51
CA SER A 154 -42.81 56.23 -0.93
C SER A 154 -41.34 55.86 -1.22
N SER A 155 -40.86 56.37 -2.37
CA SER A 155 -39.50 56.75 -2.80
C SER A 155 -38.22 56.07 -2.27
N SER A 156 -37.44 55.50 -3.21
CA SER A 156 -35.99 55.24 -3.19
C SER A 156 -35.16 56.54 -3.01
N PRO A 157 -33.84 56.49 -2.67
CA PRO A 157 -32.80 55.86 -3.50
C PRO A 157 -31.78 54.96 -2.78
N GLU A 158 -31.06 54.22 -3.62
CA GLU A 158 -29.99 53.24 -3.37
C GLU A 158 -28.82 53.77 -2.53
N VAL A 159 -28.30 52.96 -1.58
CA VAL A 159 -26.84 52.87 -1.30
C VAL A 159 -26.48 51.50 -0.67
N SER A 160 -25.56 50.78 -1.34
CA SER A 160 -24.67 49.71 -0.83
C SER A 160 -25.29 48.42 -0.25
N ARG A 161 -25.22 47.34 -1.04
CA ARG A 161 -25.44 45.95 -0.58
C ARG A 161 -24.25 45.52 0.28
N LYS A 162 -24.28 45.80 1.58
CA LYS A 162 -23.43 45.08 2.56
C LYS A 162 -23.90 43.63 2.62
N THR A 163 -22.99 42.69 2.38
CA THR A 163 -23.18 41.26 2.63
C THR A 163 -23.56 41.07 4.09
N LYS A 164 -24.84 40.91 4.40
CA LYS A 164 -25.30 40.63 5.77
C LYS A 164 -24.83 39.23 6.16
N VAL A 165 -23.72 39.15 6.89
CA VAL A 165 -23.33 37.96 7.64
C VAL A 165 -24.50 37.60 8.55
N ARG A 166 -25.10 36.42 8.35
CA ARG A 166 -26.19 35.94 9.21
C ARG A 166 -25.61 35.63 10.59
N LYS A 167 -25.85 36.50 11.57
CA LYS A 167 -25.47 36.28 12.96
C LYS A 167 -26.38 35.21 13.56
N TYR A 168 -25.81 34.13 14.07
CA TYR A 168 -26.54 33.07 14.76
C TYR A 168 -26.62 33.38 16.26
N THR A 169 -27.77 33.08 16.87
CA THR A 169 -27.96 33.16 18.33
C THR A 169 -27.95 31.75 18.90
N TYR A 170 -27.23 31.56 20.01
CA TYR A 170 -27.09 30.29 20.71
C TYR A 170 -27.81 30.33 22.05
N VAL A 171 -28.38 29.20 22.46
CA VAL A 171 -29.11 29.02 23.72
C VAL A 171 -28.37 28.01 24.59
N GLY A 172 -28.24 28.27 25.88
CA GLY A 172 -27.68 27.31 26.85
C GLY A 172 -28.60 26.11 27.05
N LEU A 173 -28.03 24.96 27.39
CA LEU A 173 -28.79 23.70 27.52
C LEU A 173 -29.80 23.74 28.68
N GLY A 174 -29.50 24.48 29.75
CA GLY A 174 -30.44 24.70 30.86
C GLY A 174 -31.63 25.60 30.53
N ASP A 175 -31.55 26.39 29.46
CA ASP A 175 -32.59 27.36 29.05
C ASP A 175 -33.48 26.85 27.91
N LEU A 176 -33.36 25.57 27.56
CA LEU A 176 -34.10 24.98 26.45
C LEU A 176 -35.61 24.91 26.73
N LYS A 177 -36.40 25.47 25.81
CA LYS A 177 -37.87 25.41 25.84
C LYS A 177 -38.37 24.42 24.81
N ALA A 178 -39.26 23.51 25.18
CA ALA A 178 -39.78 22.48 24.27
C ALA A 178 -40.52 23.09 23.06
N GLY A 179 -40.39 22.46 21.90
CA GLY A 179 -41.03 22.86 20.66
C GLY A 179 -40.34 24.01 19.91
N SER A 180 -39.24 24.53 20.43
CA SER A 180 -38.47 25.61 19.80
C SER A 180 -37.37 25.06 18.88
N VAL A 181 -36.97 25.85 17.88
CA VAL A 181 -35.82 25.55 17.02
C VAL A 181 -34.69 26.49 17.43
N VAL A 182 -33.59 25.91 17.90
CA VAL A 182 -32.47 26.62 18.52
C VAL A 182 -31.13 26.23 17.89
N ASN A 183 -30.09 27.00 18.19
CA ASN A 183 -28.71 26.62 17.95
C ASN A 183 -28.03 26.46 19.31
N VAL A 184 -27.22 25.41 19.46
CA VAL A 184 -26.57 25.10 20.75
C VAL A 184 -25.12 24.72 20.53
N TYR A 185 -24.33 24.94 21.57
CA TYR A 185 -23.05 24.28 21.77
C TYR A 185 -23.17 23.33 22.95
N GLY A 186 -22.36 22.28 22.96
CA GLY A 186 -22.25 21.42 24.12
C GLY A 186 -21.04 20.50 24.05
N VAL A 187 -20.53 20.14 25.22
CA VAL A 187 -19.46 19.16 25.45
C VAL A 187 -20.07 17.76 25.40
N VAL A 188 -19.50 16.87 24.59
CA VAL A 188 -19.97 15.50 24.43
C VAL A 188 -19.62 14.69 25.67
N VAL A 189 -20.63 14.10 26.31
CA VAL A 189 -20.47 13.20 27.48
C VAL A 189 -20.72 11.74 27.15
N PHE A 190 -21.32 11.46 26.00
CA PHE A 190 -21.57 10.12 25.49
C PHE A 190 -21.86 10.21 24.00
N PHE A 191 -21.41 9.24 23.21
CA PHE A 191 -21.79 9.13 21.81
C PHE A 191 -21.77 7.67 21.35
N LYS A 192 -22.54 7.40 20.30
CA LYS A 192 -22.48 6.17 19.53
C LYS A 192 -21.95 6.47 18.14
N GLN A 193 -21.15 5.55 17.60
CA GLN A 193 -20.76 5.62 16.21
C GLN A 193 -21.99 5.63 15.29
N PRO A 194 -21.97 6.38 14.18
CA PRO A 194 -23.08 6.40 13.26
C PRO A 194 -23.34 4.99 12.72
N PHE A 195 -24.60 4.58 12.73
CA PHE A 195 -24.99 3.25 12.29
C PHE A 195 -26.15 3.33 11.33
N LYS A 196 -26.18 2.38 10.39
CA LYS A 196 -27.22 2.31 9.38
C LYS A 196 -28.55 1.97 10.03
N THR A 197 -29.57 2.76 9.75
CA THR A 197 -30.93 2.46 10.20
C THR A 197 -31.59 1.41 9.31
N ARG A 198 -32.81 0.97 9.64
CA ARG A 198 -33.62 0.13 8.74
C ARG A 198 -34.04 0.88 7.46
N GLY A 199 -33.95 2.21 7.45
CA GLY A 199 -34.22 3.05 6.29
C GLY A 199 -32.98 3.28 5.42
N THR A 200 -32.96 4.40 4.71
CA THR A 200 -31.82 4.84 3.88
C THR A 200 -30.73 5.57 4.66
N ASP A 201 -31.04 6.05 5.87
CA ASP A 201 -30.22 7.01 6.58
C ASP A 201 -29.35 6.34 7.66
N PHE A 202 -28.25 7.00 8.02
CA PHE A 202 -27.44 6.69 9.20
C PHE A 202 -27.93 7.48 10.41
N CYS A 203 -27.90 6.88 11.60
CA CYS A 203 -28.27 7.49 12.86
C CYS A 203 -27.07 7.55 13.81
N SER A 204 -26.90 8.70 14.48
CA SER A 204 -26.00 8.88 15.61
C SER A 204 -26.77 9.36 16.82
N SER A 205 -26.47 8.77 17.97
CA SER A 205 -27.00 9.19 19.26
C SER A 205 -25.85 9.68 20.13
N LEU A 206 -25.95 10.90 20.64
CA LEU A 206 -24.98 11.47 21.56
C LEU A 206 -25.67 12.23 22.69
N LYS A 207 -24.98 12.44 23.80
CA LYS A 207 -25.42 13.30 24.90
C LYS A 207 -24.41 14.42 25.06
N ILE A 208 -24.91 15.63 25.27
CA ILE A 208 -24.10 16.83 25.48
C ILE A 208 -24.46 17.52 26.78
N THR A 209 -23.51 18.25 27.33
CA THR A 209 -23.66 19.11 28.51
C THR A 209 -23.01 20.46 28.25
N ASP A 210 -23.35 21.48 29.02
CA ASP A 210 -22.69 22.78 29.04
C ASP A 210 -22.58 23.26 30.50
N GLN A 211 -22.30 24.56 30.69
CA GLN A 211 -22.18 25.18 32.00
C GLN A 211 -23.39 24.99 32.93
N SER A 212 -24.57 24.64 32.40
CA SER A 212 -25.76 24.36 33.21
C SER A 212 -25.76 22.96 33.85
N ASN A 213 -24.81 22.09 33.50
CA ASN A 213 -24.73 20.68 33.90
C ASN A 213 -25.93 19.80 33.47
N GLU A 214 -26.79 20.30 32.58
CA GLU A 214 -27.90 19.52 32.03
C GLU A 214 -27.41 18.57 30.93
N LYS A 215 -27.78 17.29 31.03
CA LYS A 215 -27.36 16.25 30.07
C LYS A 215 -28.45 16.04 29.03
N ILE A 216 -28.28 16.64 27.87
CA ILE A 216 -29.28 16.63 26.79
C ILE A 216 -28.94 15.59 25.74
N GLY A 217 -29.91 14.72 25.44
CA GLY A 217 -29.79 13.72 24.37
C GLY A 217 -30.01 14.30 22.98
N CYS A 218 -29.19 13.93 22.02
CA CYS A 218 -29.30 14.35 20.62
C CYS A 218 -29.35 13.13 19.71
N THR A 219 -30.31 13.11 18.80
CA THR A 219 -30.41 12.08 17.76
C THR A 219 -30.28 12.73 16.39
N ILE A 220 -29.22 12.38 15.68
CA ILE A 220 -28.87 12.95 14.38
C ILE A 220 -29.09 11.88 13.31
N PHE A 221 -29.80 12.23 12.24
CA PHE A 221 -29.95 11.39 11.06
C PHE A 221 -29.31 12.08 9.86
N CYS A 222 -28.41 11.41 9.15
CA CYS A 222 -27.82 11.90 7.91
C CYS A 222 -27.85 10.78 6.87
N GLU A 223 -28.08 11.13 5.61
CA GLU A 223 -28.09 10.15 4.50
C GLU A 223 -26.71 9.52 4.31
N LYS A 224 -25.65 10.30 4.51
CA LYS A 224 -24.27 9.86 4.38
C LYS A 224 -23.56 9.79 5.72
N LEU A 225 -22.65 8.82 5.85
CA LEU A 225 -21.78 8.66 7.02
C LEU A 225 -20.86 9.88 7.24
N GLU A 226 -20.37 10.49 6.15
CA GLU A 226 -19.44 11.63 6.18
C GLU A 226 -20.06 12.90 6.79
N ASP A 227 -21.38 13.03 6.74
CA ASP A 227 -22.14 14.20 7.23
C ASP A 227 -22.47 14.16 8.72
N HIS A 228 -22.10 13.06 9.40
CA HIS A 228 -22.25 12.95 10.85
C HIS A 228 -21.13 13.70 11.59
N PRO A 229 -21.39 14.16 12.84
CA PRO A 229 -20.35 14.79 13.64
C PRO A 229 -19.13 13.88 13.81
N LYS A 230 -17.94 14.42 13.55
CA LYS A 230 -16.66 13.73 13.69
C LYS A 230 -16.15 13.84 15.14
N ILE A 231 -16.83 13.11 16.02
CA ILE A 231 -16.48 12.99 17.45
C ILE A 231 -15.48 11.84 17.60
N TYR A 232 -14.36 12.09 18.26
CA TYR A 232 -13.32 11.09 18.52
C TYR A 232 -13.24 10.70 20.00
N GLN A 233 -13.64 11.59 20.92
CA GLN A 233 -13.59 11.30 22.34
C GLN A 233 -14.68 12.01 23.14
N ILE A 234 -14.91 11.51 24.36
CA ILE A 234 -15.67 12.24 25.37
C ILE A 234 -14.90 13.52 25.72
N GLY A 235 -15.62 14.63 25.84
CA GLY A 235 -15.04 15.96 26.02
C GLY A 235 -14.97 16.80 24.75
N ASP A 236 -15.04 16.19 23.55
CA ASP A 236 -15.16 16.94 22.30
C ASP A 236 -16.38 17.88 22.34
N ILE A 237 -16.29 19.03 21.67
CA ILE A 237 -17.36 20.02 21.64
C ILE A 237 -18.12 19.90 20.33
N VAL A 238 -19.45 19.90 20.39
CA VAL A 238 -20.29 19.94 19.19
C VAL A 238 -21.10 21.22 19.14
N ARG A 239 -21.26 21.75 17.93
CA ARG A 239 -22.17 22.85 17.61
C ARG A 239 -23.26 22.35 16.70
N LEU A 240 -24.50 22.54 17.12
CA LEU A 240 -25.70 22.13 16.42
C LEU A 240 -26.49 23.37 16.00
N HIS A 241 -26.75 23.52 14.72
CA HIS A 241 -27.62 24.57 14.18
C HIS A 241 -28.97 24.01 13.79
N ARG A 242 -30.04 24.77 14.07
CA ARG A 242 -31.43 24.45 13.72
C ARG A 242 -31.87 23.08 14.23
N VAL A 243 -31.71 22.85 15.53
CA VAL A 243 -32.24 21.68 16.23
C VAL A 243 -33.55 22.00 16.91
N LYS A 244 -34.52 21.10 16.81
CA LYS A 244 -35.79 21.19 17.51
C LYS A 244 -35.65 20.52 18.89
N THR A 245 -36.08 21.22 19.91
CA THR A 245 -36.20 20.70 21.27
C THR A 245 -37.52 19.95 21.43
N GLN A 246 -37.49 18.74 22.00
CA GLN A 246 -38.68 17.95 22.26
C GLN A 246 -38.50 17.08 23.51
N PHE A 247 -39.59 16.78 24.21
CA PHE A 247 -39.58 15.81 25.30
C PHE A 247 -39.72 14.39 24.75
N PHE A 248 -38.86 13.50 25.23
CA PHE A 248 -38.94 12.07 24.99
C PHE A 248 -38.60 11.32 26.28
N ASN A 249 -39.48 10.43 26.73
CA ASN A 249 -39.36 9.72 28.02
C ASN A 249 -38.99 10.68 29.19
N ASP A 250 -39.75 11.76 29.34
CA ASP A 250 -39.56 12.79 30.37
C ASP A 250 -38.19 13.50 30.35
N SER A 251 -37.42 13.35 29.27
CA SER A 251 -36.13 14.01 29.07
C SER A 251 -36.14 14.95 27.86
N MET A 252 -35.48 16.09 27.97
CA MET A 252 -35.31 17.02 26.85
C MET A 252 -34.33 16.41 25.83
N THR A 253 -34.73 16.42 24.55
CA THR A 253 -33.94 15.89 23.45
C THR A 253 -33.89 16.83 22.26
N LEU A 254 -32.81 16.75 21.48
CA LEU A 254 -32.58 17.54 20.29
C LEU A 254 -32.69 16.67 19.04
N VAL A 255 -33.48 17.13 18.08
CA VAL A 255 -33.68 16.47 16.78
C VAL A 255 -33.41 17.47 15.65
N LYS A 256 -32.79 17.00 14.56
CA LYS A 256 -32.52 17.84 13.38
C LYS A 256 -33.81 18.42 12.78
N THR A 257 -33.69 19.60 12.17
CA THR A 257 -34.74 20.19 11.33
C THR A 257 -34.21 20.55 9.93
N PHE A 258 -35.03 21.19 9.11
CA PHE A 258 -34.63 21.61 7.77
C PHE A 258 -33.46 22.61 7.81
N GLY A 259 -32.39 22.30 7.08
CA GLY A 259 -31.15 23.08 7.08
C GLY A 259 -30.31 22.94 8.35
N PHE A 260 -30.46 21.83 9.06
CA PHE A 260 -29.57 21.41 10.14
C PHE A 260 -28.12 21.40 9.69
N SER A 261 -27.22 21.82 10.58
CA SER A 261 -25.77 21.74 10.40
C SER A 261 -25.14 21.33 11.72
N VAL A 262 -24.11 20.49 11.64
CA VAL A 262 -23.33 20.05 12.78
C VAL A 262 -21.85 20.17 12.49
N VAL A 263 -21.10 20.64 13.48
CA VAL A 263 -19.64 20.63 13.47
C VAL A 263 -19.13 20.18 14.83
N ALA A 264 -17.99 19.50 14.86
CA ALA A 264 -17.32 19.08 16.09
C ALA A 264 -15.97 19.77 16.23
N PHE A 265 -15.49 19.97 17.45
CA PHE A 265 -14.21 20.59 17.80
C PHE A 265 -13.51 19.72 18.84
N ASP A 266 -12.20 19.81 18.87
CA ASP A 266 -11.38 19.22 19.93
C ASP A 266 -11.78 19.81 21.29
N GLY A 267 -11.98 18.95 22.29
CA GLY A 267 -12.31 19.30 23.66
C GLY A 267 -11.12 19.74 24.52
N ALA A 268 -9.88 19.47 24.09
CA ALA A 268 -8.69 19.78 24.88
C ALA A 268 -8.45 21.29 25.01
N VAL A 269 -7.99 21.74 26.19
CA VAL A 269 -7.57 23.12 26.41
C VAL A 269 -6.36 23.42 25.52
N GLY A 270 -6.47 24.46 24.68
CA GLY A 270 -5.45 24.78 23.68
C GLY A 270 -5.49 23.90 22.41
N GLY A 271 -6.46 22.99 22.27
CA GLY A 271 -6.63 22.16 21.07
C GLY A 271 -6.97 22.97 19.81
N SER A 272 -6.89 22.34 18.63
CA SER A 272 -7.12 23.02 17.34
C SER A 272 -8.50 23.71 17.27
N MET A 273 -8.55 24.92 16.73
CA MET A 273 -9.79 25.68 16.51
C MET A 273 -10.49 25.33 15.20
N GLU A 274 -9.91 24.43 14.41
CA GLU A 274 -10.51 23.99 13.15
C GLU A 274 -11.67 23.02 13.40
N PRO A 275 -12.89 23.33 12.92
CA PRO A 275 -14.02 22.41 13.07
C PRO A 275 -13.85 21.17 12.20
N ARG A 276 -14.08 20.01 12.79
CA ARG A 276 -14.20 18.73 12.11
C ARG A 276 -15.58 18.64 11.44
N THR A 277 -15.65 18.91 10.13
CA THR A 277 -16.89 18.89 9.34
C THR A 277 -16.69 18.26 7.95
N SER A 278 -17.79 17.87 7.28
CA SER A 278 -17.84 17.55 5.84
C SER A 278 -18.33 18.74 5.00
N SER A 279 -18.93 19.76 5.63
CA SER A 279 -19.50 20.91 4.93
C SER A 279 -18.40 21.84 4.43
N ARG A 280 -18.44 22.18 3.14
CA ARG A 280 -17.54 23.17 2.52
C ARG A 280 -17.86 24.62 2.88
N SER A 281 -18.99 24.86 3.55
CA SER A 281 -19.43 26.20 3.94
C SER A 281 -19.87 26.18 5.41
N PHE A 282 -19.03 26.72 6.29
CA PHE A 282 -19.39 27.02 7.67
C PHE A 282 -18.96 28.45 8.00
N ASN A 283 -19.74 29.13 8.85
CA ASN A 283 -19.34 30.40 9.45
C ASN A 283 -18.81 30.10 10.84
N PHE A 284 -17.63 30.62 11.14
CA PHE A 284 -16.99 30.57 12.45
C PHE A 284 -16.36 31.93 12.70
N ASP A 285 -16.87 32.65 13.69
CA ASP A 285 -16.41 33.99 14.05
C ASP A 285 -15.68 34.00 15.40
N GLN A 286 -15.17 35.16 15.82
CA GLN A 286 -14.49 35.30 17.12
C GLN A 286 -15.41 34.99 18.32
N GLU A 287 -16.73 35.16 18.16
CA GLU A 287 -17.69 34.86 19.22
C GLU A 287 -17.87 33.34 19.37
N ASP A 288 -17.90 32.62 18.24
CA ASP A 288 -17.85 31.16 18.21
C ASP A 288 -16.54 30.62 18.81
N GLN A 289 -15.39 31.21 18.47
CA GLN A 289 -14.10 30.83 19.04
C GLN A 289 -14.07 30.99 20.56
N ARG A 290 -14.52 32.15 21.06
CA ARG A 290 -14.59 32.40 22.50
C ARG A 290 -15.46 31.37 23.22
N ARG A 291 -16.62 31.02 22.66
CA ARG A 291 -17.51 30.00 23.25
C ARG A 291 -16.85 28.63 23.35
N VAL A 292 -16.11 28.22 22.31
CA VAL A 292 -15.37 26.95 22.34
C VAL A 292 -14.30 26.98 23.43
N GLU A 293 -13.54 28.08 23.55
CA GLU A 293 -12.53 28.25 24.61
C GLU A 293 -13.13 28.24 26.03
N GLU A 294 -14.26 28.92 26.22
CA GLU A 294 -15.00 28.94 27.48
C GLU A 294 -15.50 27.54 27.85
N LEU A 295 -16.02 26.76 26.89
CA LEU A 295 -16.45 25.38 27.12
C LEU A 295 -15.29 24.44 27.41
N ARG A 296 -14.14 24.60 26.75
CA ARG A 296 -12.91 23.82 27.05
C ARG A 296 -12.43 24.08 28.47
N SER A 297 -12.34 25.36 28.84
CA SER A 297 -11.91 25.80 30.17
C SER A 297 -12.87 25.33 31.25
N TRP A 298 -14.18 25.37 30.98
CA TRP A 298 -15.19 24.85 31.88
C TRP A 298 -15.10 23.34 32.02
N ALA A 299 -15.02 22.60 30.91
CA ALA A 299 -14.93 21.14 30.88
C ALA A 299 -13.71 20.63 31.67
N ALA A 300 -12.54 21.26 31.51
CA ALA A 300 -11.33 20.90 32.23
C ALA A 300 -11.45 21.02 33.76
N ASN A 301 -12.35 21.88 34.25
CA ASN A 301 -12.57 22.12 35.68
C ASN A 301 -13.73 21.29 36.26
N GLN A 302 -14.45 20.50 35.45
CA GLN A 302 -15.58 19.70 35.91
C GLN A 302 -15.15 18.29 36.30
N SER A 303 -15.36 17.91 37.55
CA SER A 303 -15.23 16.52 38.03
C SER A 303 -16.28 15.56 37.43
N VAL A 304 -17.31 16.10 36.76
CA VAL A 304 -18.43 15.36 36.16
C VAL A 304 -18.06 14.74 34.81
N LEU A 305 -17.09 15.31 34.11
CA LEU A 305 -16.49 14.69 32.93
C LEU A 305 -15.45 13.71 33.46
N VAL A 306 -15.81 12.41 33.46
CA VAL A 306 -14.80 11.35 33.62
C VAL A 306 -13.69 11.69 32.63
N PRO A 307 -12.41 11.84 33.06
CA PRO A 307 -11.32 12.02 32.13
C PRO A 307 -11.49 10.97 31.04
N PRO A 308 -11.48 11.33 29.74
CA PRO A 308 -11.58 10.32 28.70
C PRO A 308 -10.52 9.27 29.01
N ALA A 309 -10.93 8.04 29.29
CA ALA A 309 -9.97 6.97 29.49
C ALA A 309 -9.13 6.96 28.20
N PRO A 310 -7.80 7.13 28.29
CA PRO A 310 -6.98 7.06 27.10
C PRO A 310 -7.21 5.72 26.41
N ALA A 311 -6.98 5.66 25.10
CA ALA A 311 -6.88 4.34 24.46
C ALA A 311 -5.86 3.51 25.24
N ILE A 312 -6.20 2.24 25.46
CA ILE A 312 -5.31 1.32 26.15
C ILE A 312 -4.43 0.69 25.06
N PRO A 313 -3.09 0.83 25.16
CA PRO A 313 -2.19 0.19 24.21
C PRO A 313 -2.25 -1.34 24.36
N LEU A 314 -1.88 -2.07 23.31
CA LEU A 314 -1.90 -3.53 23.25
C LEU A 314 -1.04 -4.18 24.35
N CYS A 315 0.02 -3.51 24.82
CA CYS A 315 0.84 -3.95 25.95
C CYS A 315 0.08 -3.98 27.29
N ASP A 316 -0.87 -3.07 27.51
CA ASP A 316 -1.53 -2.90 28.81
C ASP A 316 -2.90 -3.60 28.89
N VAL A 317 -3.32 -4.25 27.80
CA VAL A 317 -4.63 -4.88 27.70
C VAL A 317 -4.80 -6.00 28.72
N GLN A 318 -5.86 -5.92 29.51
CA GLN A 318 -6.22 -6.96 30.47
C GLN A 318 -7.24 -7.97 29.89
N PRO A 319 -7.09 -9.27 30.13
CA PRO A 319 -8.08 -10.27 29.73
C PRO A 319 -9.47 -9.98 30.32
N LYS A 320 -10.53 -10.26 29.55
CA LYS A 320 -11.94 -10.00 29.91
C LYS A 320 -12.31 -8.53 30.03
N ALA A 321 -11.40 -7.60 29.73
CA ALA A 321 -11.68 -6.18 29.71
C ALA A 321 -12.38 -5.73 28.42
N TYR A 322 -13.03 -4.58 28.51
CA TYR A 322 -13.41 -3.78 27.37
C TYR A 322 -12.56 -2.52 27.35
N PHE A 323 -12.04 -2.16 26.18
CA PHE A 323 -11.12 -1.04 26.05
C PHE A 323 -11.27 -0.37 24.69
N ASP A 324 -10.75 0.85 24.58
CA ASP A 324 -10.61 1.53 23.30
C ASP A 324 -9.17 1.34 22.80
N LEU A 325 -9.01 1.06 21.51
CA LEU A 325 -7.72 0.87 20.86
C LEU A 325 -7.53 1.92 19.75
N THR A 326 -6.40 2.63 19.76
CA THR A 326 -5.93 3.43 18.63
C THR A 326 -4.84 2.63 17.92
N CYS A 327 -4.98 2.36 16.63
CA CYS A 327 -4.07 1.47 15.88
C CYS A 327 -4.03 1.81 14.39
N GLN A 328 -3.00 1.37 13.67
CA GLN A 328 -2.96 1.34 12.22
C GLN A 328 -3.52 0.01 11.69
N LEU A 329 -4.32 0.07 10.62
CA LEU A 329 -4.76 -1.11 9.88
C LEU A 329 -3.67 -1.56 8.92
N LEU A 330 -3.16 -2.79 9.08
CA LEU A 330 -2.12 -3.33 8.22
C LEU A 330 -2.69 -4.16 7.08
N SER A 331 -3.65 -5.03 7.38
CA SER A 331 -4.40 -5.79 6.39
C SER A 331 -5.77 -6.20 6.92
N LYS A 332 -6.67 -6.59 6.01
CA LYS A 332 -7.99 -7.09 6.37
C LYS A 332 -8.37 -8.26 5.46
N ALA A 333 -9.19 -9.17 5.96
CA ALA A 333 -9.69 -10.28 5.16
C ALA A 333 -11.10 -10.69 5.63
N PRO A 334 -12.04 -11.00 4.71
CA PRO A 334 -13.31 -11.60 5.10
C PRO A 334 -13.05 -13.04 5.57
N VAL A 335 -13.45 -13.36 6.80
CA VAL A 335 -13.39 -14.75 7.31
C VAL A 335 -14.60 -15.52 6.79
N ASP A 336 -15.78 -14.90 6.88
CA ASP A 336 -17.02 -15.39 6.30
C ASP A 336 -17.97 -14.22 5.96
N SER A 337 -19.25 -14.51 5.72
CA SER A 337 -20.24 -13.46 5.42
C SER A 337 -20.59 -12.55 6.61
N THR A 338 -20.25 -12.97 7.83
CA THR A 338 -20.62 -12.36 9.12
C THR A 338 -19.44 -11.79 9.90
N CYS A 339 -18.21 -12.09 9.47
CA CYS A 339 -16.98 -11.74 10.16
C CYS A 339 -15.91 -11.22 9.19
N THR A 340 -15.24 -10.14 9.57
CA THR A 340 -14.06 -9.61 8.90
C THR A 340 -12.91 -9.54 9.89
N LEU A 341 -11.78 -10.14 9.52
CA LEU A 341 -10.53 -10.03 10.24
C LEU A 341 -9.87 -8.69 9.89
N LEU A 342 -9.47 -7.96 10.93
CA LEU A 342 -8.63 -6.77 10.84
C LEU A 342 -7.30 -7.07 11.53
N ARG A 343 -6.20 -6.97 10.80
CA ARG A 343 -4.84 -7.08 11.33
C ARG A 343 -4.34 -5.68 11.63
N VAL A 344 -4.15 -5.38 12.90
CA VAL A 344 -3.87 -4.02 13.38
C VAL A 344 -2.65 -3.98 14.29
N TRP A 345 -2.02 -2.82 14.39
CA TRP A 345 -0.88 -2.60 15.29
C TRP A 345 -0.87 -1.16 15.80
N ASP A 346 -0.51 -0.94 17.06
CA ASP A 346 -0.50 0.37 17.73
C ASP A 346 0.90 0.85 18.11
N GLY A 347 1.95 0.17 17.64
CA GLY A 347 3.33 0.46 18.04
C GLY A 347 3.78 -0.23 19.32
N THR A 348 2.92 -0.98 20.01
CA THR A 348 3.30 -1.69 21.25
C THR A 348 3.21 -3.20 21.07
N ARG A 349 3.95 -3.95 21.90
CA ARG A 349 3.90 -5.41 21.95
C ARG A 349 2.94 -5.84 23.05
N SER A 350 2.00 -6.74 22.73
CA SER A 350 1.12 -7.31 23.76
C SER A 350 1.89 -8.28 24.66
N ASP A 351 1.64 -8.21 25.97
CA ASP A 351 2.16 -9.16 26.97
C ASP A 351 1.48 -10.53 26.88
N HIS A 352 0.39 -10.64 26.11
CA HIS A 352 -0.38 -11.85 25.90
C HIS A 352 -0.16 -12.42 24.50
N THR A 353 -0.12 -13.76 24.39
CA THR A 353 -0.11 -14.43 23.09
C THR A 353 -1.43 -14.15 22.37
N LEU A 354 -1.37 -13.58 21.18
CA LEU A 354 -2.56 -13.17 20.43
C LEU A 354 -3.07 -14.31 19.53
N LEU A 355 -4.40 -14.44 19.44
CA LEU A 355 -5.04 -15.45 18.60
C LEU A 355 -4.58 -15.33 17.15
N LYS A 356 -4.03 -16.41 16.59
CA LYS A 356 -3.74 -16.51 15.15
C LYS A 356 -4.99 -16.95 14.40
N VAL A 357 -5.32 -16.23 13.33
CA VAL A 357 -6.46 -16.53 12.47
C VAL A 357 -5.93 -16.79 11.06
N ILE A 358 -6.17 -17.99 10.55
CA ILE A 358 -5.79 -18.37 9.19
C ILE A 358 -6.92 -17.94 8.25
N VAL A 359 -6.60 -17.21 7.21
CA VAL A 359 -7.54 -16.78 6.17
C VAL A 359 -6.97 -17.17 4.80
N GLU A 360 -7.86 -17.42 3.83
CA GLU A 360 -7.44 -17.80 2.48
C GLU A 360 -6.51 -16.72 1.85
N PRO A 361 -5.38 -17.11 1.24
CA PRO A 361 -4.37 -16.17 0.73
C PRO A 361 -4.93 -15.15 -0.27
N ASN A 362 -5.95 -15.53 -1.05
CA ASN A 362 -6.51 -14.73 -2.13
C ASN A 362 -7.60 -13.75 -1.68
N ALA A 363 -8.01 -13.80 -0.41
CA ALA A 363 -9.09 -12.96 0.13
C ALA A 363 -8.57 -11.75 0.93
N THR A 364 -7.26 -11.66 1.16
CA THR A 364 -6.65 -10.62 2.01
C THR A 364 -6.39 -9.34 1.21
N GLU A 365 -6.88 -8.21 1.70
CA GLU A 365 -6.54 -6.88 1.23
C GLU A 365 -5.40 -6.31 2.10
N GLY A 366 -4.20 -6.14 1.51
CA GLY A 366 -2.96 -5.76 2.20
C GLY A 366 -1.94 -6.91 2.23
N PRO A 367 -0.79 -6.75 2.91
CA PRO A 367 0.18 -7.83 3.06
C PRO A 367 -0.44 -9.04 3.77
N SER A 368 -0.27 -10.23 3.18
CA SER A 368 -0.79 -11.50 3.72
C SER A 368 0.05 -12.06 4.87
N SER A 369 1.35 -11.75 4.87
CA SER A 369 2.32 -12.14 5.89
C SER A 369 3.23 -10.96 6.22
N PHE A 370 3.68 -10.92 7.46
CA PHE A 370 4.71 -9.99 7.93
C PHE A 370 5.91 -10.80 8.44
N PRO A 371 7.12 -10.21 8.50
CA PRO A 371 8.27 -10.84 9.14
C PRO A 371 7.91 -11.37 10.53
N PRO A 372 8.52 -12.49 11.01
CA PRO A 372 8.14 -13.12 12.27
C PRO A 372 8.15 -12.20 13.49
N GLU A 373 9.00 -11.17 13.47
CA GLU A 373 9.12 -10.19 14.54
C GLU A 373 7.96 -9.20 14.53
N ARG A 374 7.66 -8.58 13.38
CA ARG A 374 6.44 -7.78 13.18
C ARG A 374 5.18 -8.59 13.43
N GLU A 375 5.13 -9.85 13.03
CA GLU A 375 3.98 -10.74 13.23
C GLU A 375 3.61 -10.90 14.72
N ARG A 376 4.58 -10.80 15.63
CA ARG A 376 4.36 -10.84 17.10
C ARG A 376 3.77 -9.55 17.66
N LEU A 377 3.87 -8.45 16.93
CA LEU A 377 3.33 -7.14 17.31
C LEU A 377 1.89 -6.94 16.81
N ILE A 378 1.47 -7.76 15.85
CA ILE A 378 0.18 -7.60 15.17
C ILE A 378 -0.95 -8.24 15.97
N ALA A 379 -1.98 -7.45 16.26
CA ALA A 379 -3.22 -7.91 16.84
C ALA A 379 -4.27 -8.26 15.79
N ASN A 380 -4.90 -9.41 15.97
CA ASN A 380 -6.02 -9.86 15.16
C ASN A 380 -7.35 -9.45 15.82
N VAL A 381 -8.09 -8.56 15.16
CA VAL A 381 -9.42 -8.09 15.60
C VAL A 381 -10.49 -8.68 14.70
N LEU A 382 -11.41 -9.44 15.29
CA LEU A 382 -12.56 -10.03 14.61
C LEU A 382 -13.77 -9.09 14.71
N ALA A 383 -14.14 -8.48 13.59
CA ALA A 383 -15.27 -7.58 13.48
C ALA A 383 -16.53 -8.31 12.98
N TYR A 384 -17.59 -8.30 13.78
CA TYR A 384 -18.87 -8.96 13.54
C TYR A 384 -20.02 -7.95 13.36
N ASP A 385 -21.21 -8.47 13.06
CA ASP A 385 -22.47 -7.74 13.01
C ASP A 385 -22.40 -6.52 12.06
N ASN A 386 -22.91 -5.36 12.49
CA ASN A 386 -22.90 -4.13 11.70
C ASN A 386 -21.51 -3.51 11.53
N HIS A 387 -20.47 -4.06 12.17
CA HIS A 387 -19.10 -3.58 12.01
C HIS A 387 -18.45 -4.11 10.72
N VAL A 388 -18.96 -5.22 10.15
CA VAL A 388 -18.51 -5.77 8.87
C VAL A 388 -18.65 -4.76 7.73
N GLU A 389 -19.75 -3.99 7.69
CA GLU A 389 -19.97 -2.98 6.65
C GLU A 389 -18.90 -1.87 6.67
N ILE A 390 -18.47 -1.46 7.87
CA ILE A 390 -17.41 -0.46 8.05
C ILE A 390 -16.06 -1.09 7.73
N ALA A 391 -15.77 -2.28 8.26
CA ALA A 391 -14.54 -3.02 8.02
C ALA A 391 -14.24 -3.22 6.52
N ARG A 392 -15.27 -3.48 5.71
CA ARG A 392 -15.13 -3.57 4.24
C ARG A 392 -14.69 -2.27 3.57
N GLN A 393 -15.05 -1.11 4.13
CA GLN A 393 -14.72 0.21 3.56
C GLN A 393 -13.33 0.72 3.99
N LEU A 394 -12.73 0.14 5.03
CA LEU A 394 -11.39 0.51 5.51
C LEU A 394 -10.33 0.12 4.49
N LYS A 395 -9.23 0.87 4.45
CA LYS A 395 -8.08 0.57 3.60
C LYS A 395 -6.85 0.25 4.45
N PRO A 396 -6.01 -0.72 4.05
CA PRO A 396 -4.67 -0.86 4.61
C PRO A 396 -3.95 0.49 4.64
N GLY A 397 -3.33 0.81 5.77
CA GLY A 397 -2.72 2.10 6.07
C GLY A 397 -3.59 3.06 6.88
N ASP A 398 -4.92 2.86 6.94
CA ASP A 398 -5.82 3.73 7.71
C ASP A 398 -5.50 3.71 9.21
N PHE A 399 -5.51 4.87 9.84
CA PHE A 399 -5.43 5.00 11.29
C PHE A 399 -6.81 4.90 11.90
N LEU A 400 -6.99 4.00 12.85
CA LEU A 400 -8.27 3.61 13.41
C LEU A 400 -8.33 3.89 14.90
N ARG A 401 -9.52 4.28 15.37
CA ARG A 401 -9.95 4.16 16.76
C ARG A 401 -11.06 3.12 16.82
N ILE A 402 -10.83 2.04 17.56
CA ILE A 402 -11.79 0.97 17.81
C ILE A 402 -12.32 1.14 19.23
N TYR A 403 -13.61 1.43 19.37
CA TYR A 403 -14.23 1.71 20.65
C TYR A 403 -14.82 0.46 21.29
N ASN A 404 -14.63 0.32 22.60
CA ASN A 404 -15.24 -0.71 23.43
C ASN A 404 -15.03 -2.13 22.87
N LEU A 405 -13.79 -2.40 22.43
CA LEU A 405 -13.27 -3.66 21.94
C LEU A 405 -13.16 -4.66 23.09
N ARG A 406 -13.52 -5.93 22.85
CA ARG A 406 -13.53 -6.96 23.90
C ARG A 406 -12.28 -7.83 23.80
N ALA A 407 -11.55 -7.95 24.91
CA ALA A 407 -10.47 -8.92 25.07
C ALA A 407 -11.03 -10.23 25.67
N ILE A 408 -10.94 -11.34 24.94
CA ILE A 408 -11.45 -12.65 25.36
C ILE A 408 -10.28 -13.62 25.52
N PRO A 409 -10.01 -14.16 26.72
CA PRO A 409 -9.04 -15.23 26.89
C PRO A 409 -9.62 -16.60 26.49
N GLY A 410 -8.81 -17.41 25.83
CA GLY A 410 -9.08 -18.82 25.52
C GLY A 410 -9.83 -19.08 24.20
N SER A 411 -9.86 -20.36 23.81
CA SER A 411 -10.44 -20.93 22.59
C SER A 411 -11.89 -20.48 22.34
N SER A 412 -12.06 -19.34 21.67
CA SER A 412 -13.32 -19.01 21.02
C SER A 412 -13.35 -19.74 19.70
N LYS A 413 -14.18 -20.78 19.61
CA LYS A 413 -14.62 -21.38 18.34
C LYS A 413 -15.04 -20.26 17.37
N VAL A 414 -14.16 -19.89 16.46
CA VAL A 414 -14.50 -19.02 15.34
C VAL A 414 -15.44 -19.84 14.45
N PRO A 415 -16.65 -19.35 14.11
CA PRO A 415 -17.51 -20.05 13.17
C PRO A 415 -16.77 -20.21 11.84
N GLY A 416 -16.50 -21.45 11.42
CA GLY A 416 -15.80 -21.76 10.16
C GLY A 416 -14.55 -22.64 10.29
N LEU A 417 -14.00 -22.81 11.49
CA LEU A 417 -12.91 -23.77 11.74
C LEU A 417 -13.47 -25.10 12.27
N THR A 418 -13.09 -26.20 11.62
CA THR A 418 -13.49 -27.57 11.99
C THR A 418 -13.16 -27.87 13.45
N SER A 419 -14.11 -28.46 14.15
CA SER A 419 -14.18 -28.61 15.61
C SER A 419 -13.23 -29.65 16.20
N SER A 420 -11.94 -29.61 15.87
CA SER A 420 -10.96 -30.63 16.29
C SER A 420 -9.60 -30.06 16.71
N GLN A 421 -9.57 -28.93 17.41
CA GLN A 421 -8.37 -28.46 18.12
C GLN A 421 -8.59 -28.60 19.63
N GLU A 422 -7.63 -29.23 20.31
CA GLU A 422 -7.55 -29.27 21.76
C GLU A 422 -7.31 -27.86 22.33
N GLU A 423 -7.74 -27.66 23.57
CA GLU A 423 -7.82 -26.37 24.25
C GLU A 423 -6.42 -25.80 24.57
N GLU A 424 -5.88 -24.93 23.70
CA GLU A 424 -4.75 -24.07 24.08
C GLU A 424 -5.23 -22.94 25.02
N LEU A 425 -4.74 -22.96 26.26
CA LEU A 425 -5.29 -22.24 27.41
C LEU A 425 -4.89 -20.75 27.52
N ASP A 426 -4.07 -20.18 26.62
CA ASP A 426 -3.41 -18.87 26.87
C ASP A 426 -3.53 -17.81 25.77
N HIS A 427 -4.37 -17.99 24.73
CA HIS A 427 -4.53 -16.98 23.67
C HIS A 427 -5.53 -15.88 24.01
N LEU A 428 -5.19 -14.62 23.71
CA LEU A 428 -6.07 -13.47 23.80
C LEU A 428 -6.65 -13.13 22.42
N ALA A 429 -7.98 -13.12 22.32
CA ALA A 429 -8.70 -12.79 21.10
C ALA A 429 -9.42 -11.44 21.23
N PHE A 430 -9.33 -10.60 20.21
CA PHE A 430 -10.03 -9.31 20.16
C PHE A 430 -11.29 -9.39 19.32
N HIS A 431 -12.44 -9.15 19.95
CA HIS A 431 -13.73 -9.25 19.29
C HIS A 431 -14.50 -7.93 19.35
N LEU A 432 -15.02 -7.53 18.20
CA LEU A 432 -15.95 -6.42 18.05
C LEU A 432 -17.30 -6.95 17.55
N HIS A 433 -18.19 -7.30 18.49
CA HIS A 433 -19.55 -7.82 18.22
C HIS A 433 -20.60 -7.07 19.05
N GLY A 434 -21.87 -7.46 19.07
CA GLY A 434 -22.91 -6.87 19.93
C GLY A 434 -23.39 -5.48 19.49
N GLY A 435 -23.08 -5.13 18.25
CA GLY A 435 -23.38 -3.85 17.61
C GLY A 435 -22.95 -2.61 18.40
N ASN A 436 -23.75 -1.53 18.36
CA ASN A 436 -23.32 -0.21 18.85
C ASN A 436 -23.62 0.03 20.34
N ALA A 437 -23.67 -1.04 21.13
CA ALA A 437 -23.87 -0.95 22.57
C ALA A 437 -22.66 -0.25 23.23
N PHE A 438 -22.92 0.61 24.22
CA PHE A 438 -21.88 1.36 24.95
C PHE A 438 -20.90 2.13 24.05
N GLY A 439 -21.35 2.62 22.89
CA GLY A 439 -20.51 3.43 21.99
C GLY A 439 -19.60 2.62 21.05
N ARG A 440 -19.68 1.28 21.09
CA ARG A 440 -18.87 0.36 20.29
C ARG A 440 -18.91 0.67 18.79
N GLY A 441 -17.76 0.58 18.14
CA GLY A 441 -17.62 0.76 16.70
C GLY A 441 -16.20 1.11 16.27
N ILE A 442 -16.01 1.39 14.98
CA ILE A 442 -14.72 1.73 14.38
C ILE A 442 -14.82 3.13 13.79
N ARG A 443 -13.77 3.94 13.96
CA ARG A 443 -13.64 5.27 13.34
C ARG A 443 -12.26 5.44 12.73
N VAL A 444 -12.21 6.01 11.53
CA VAL A 444 -10.94 6.45 10.93
C VAL A 444 -10.53 7.79 11.54
N LEU A 445 -9.30 7.86 12.03
CA LEU A 445 -8.66 9.06 12.55
C LEU A 445 -7.84 9.76 11.46
N PRO A 446 -7.75 11.10 11.48
CA PRO A 446 -6.91 11.83 10.56
C PRO A 446 -5.44 11.73 10.99
N GLU A 447 -4.51 11.76 10.03
CA GLU A 447 -3.07 11.61 10.29
C GLU A 447 -2.47 12.71 11.17
N ASN A 448 -3.06 13.90 11.15
CA ASN A 448 -2.65 15.03 11.97
C ASN A 448 -3.21 15.00 13.40
N CYS A 449 -3.93 13.94 13.78
CA CYS A 449 -4.41 13.76 15.14
C CYS A 449 -3.22 13.58 16.10
N PRO A 450 -3.18 14.25 17.27
CA PRO A 450 -2.09 14.10 18.24
C PRO A 450 -1.83 12.64 18.65
N GLU A 451 -2.88 11.86 18.89
CA GLU A 451 -2.77 10.43 19.23
C GLU A 451 -2.12 9.63 18.09
N VAL A 452 -2.43 9.97 16.83
CA VAL A 452 -1.85 9.29 15.65
C VAL A 452 -0.39 9.69 15.48
N GLN A 453 -0.04 10.96 15.71
CA GLN A 453 1.35 11.41 15.66
C GLN A 453 2.19 10.77 16.76
N GLU A 454 1.64 10.61 17.96
CA GLU A 454 2.29 9.89 19.05
C GLU A 454 2.49 8.42 18.70
N MET A 455 1.45 7.76 18.21
CA MET A 455 1.53 6.38 17.73
C MET A 455 2.56 6.22 16.60
N LYS A 456 2.58 7.12 15.60
CA LYS A 456 3.60 7.14 14.55
C LYS A 456 5.01 7.25 15.15
N ARG A 457 5.23 8.15 16.11
CA ARG A 457 6.51 8.25 16.81
C ARG A 457 6.90 6.95 17.52
N VAL A 458 5.95 6.24 18.14
CA VAL A 458 6.22 4.95 18.79
C VAL A 458 6.54 3.86 17.75
N MET A 459 5.79 3.82 16.66
CA MET A 459 5.99 2.89 15.55
C MET A 459 7.33 3.13 14.81
N GLU A 460 7.78 4.40 14.74
CA GLU A 460 9.08 4.81 14.19
C GLU A 460 10.24 4.65 15.21
N ALA A 461 9.94 4.63 16.51
CA ALA A 461 10.91 4.49 17.59
C ALA A 461 11.23 3.03 17.94
N ILE A 462 10.35 2.09 17.60
CA ILE A 462 10.78 0.72 17.36
C ILE A 462 11.70 0.84 16.15
N PRO A 463 13.01 0.54 16.28
CA PRO A 463 13.86 0.51 15.11
C PRO A 463 13.15 -0.34 14.07
N GLU A 464 13.24 0.00 12.79
CA GLU A 464 13.00 -1.02 11.79
C GLU A 464 14.08 -2.09 11.97
N ASP A 465 13.91 -2.94 12.99
CA ASP A 465 14.74 -4.11 13.25
C ASP A 465 14.44 -5.21 12.21
N ASP A 466 13.53 -4.95 11.27
CA ASP A 466 13.46 -5.66 10.00
C ASP A 466 14.44 -5.12 8.93
N ARG A 467 15.32 -4.18 9.30
CA ARG A 467 16.67 -4.04 8.70
C ARG A 467 17.77 -4.60 9.61
N ASP A 468 17.41 -5.38 10.63
CA ASP A 468 18.33 -5.90 11.65
C ASP A 468 18.36 -7.44 11.78
N ASP A 469 17.88 -8.21 10.78
CA ASP A 469 18.52 -9.52 10.52
C ASP A 469 19.94 -9.33 9.89
N PHE A 470 20.38 -8.07 9.79
CA PHE A 470 21.74 -7.61 9.48
C PHE A 470 22.44 -6.85 10.64
N SER A 471 21.83 -6.65 11.83
CA SER A 471 22.54 -5.98 12.95
C SER A 471 23.16 -6.92 13.98
N GLU A 472 22.94 -8.23 13.85
CA GLU A 472 23.88 -9.23 14.39
C GLU A 472 25.14 -9.40 13.50
N LEU A 473 25.43 -8.46 12.60
CA LEU A 473 26.77 -8.31 12.06
C LEU A 473 27.68 -7.75 13.15
N ASN A 474 28.32 -8.64 13.91
CA ASN A 474 29.55 -8.27 14.57
C ASN A 474 30.56 -7.95 13.45
N ASP A 475 30.73 -6.66 13.14
CA ASP A 475 31.60 -6.12 12.09
C ASP A 475 33.08 -6.53 12.25
N SER A 476 33.46 -7.25 13.32
CA SER A 476 34.77 -7.92 13.43
C SER A 476 34.86 -9.30 12.75
N ALA A 477 33.76 -10.04 12.58
CA ALA A 477 33.79 -11.40 12.00
C ALA A 477 33.79 -11.42 10.46
N LEU A 478 33.22 -10.38 9.84
CA LEU A 478 33.28 -10.15 8.38
C LEU A 478 34.68 -9.75 7.89
N MET A 479 35.59 -9.38 8.81
CA MET A 479 36.89 -8.78 8.50
C MET A 479 38.04 -9.78 8.44
N GLU A 480 37.90 -10.98 9.01
CA GLU A 480 38.82 -12.10 8.75
C GLU A 480 38.62 -12.69 7.33
N ILE A 481 37.47 -12.45 6.69
CA ILE A 481 37.05 -13.13 5.45
C ILE A 481 37.54 -12.41 4.18
N TRP A 482 37.76 -11.09 4.22
CA TRP A 482 38.43 -10.36 3.12
C TRP A 482 39.96 -10.35 3.27
N GLY A 483 40.48 -10.81 4.42
CA GLY A 483 41.91 -10.85 4.71
C GLY A 483 42.71 -11.95 3.98
N THR A 484 42.04 -12.83 3.23
CA THR A 484 42.68 -13.97 2.56
C THR A 484 42.23 -14.05 1.09
N PRO A 485 43.14 -13.91 0.11
CA PRO A 485 42.78 -14.07 -1.29
C PRO A 485 42.48 -15.54 -1.62
N PRO A 486 41.64 -15.82 -2.63
CA PRO A 486 41.51 -17.17 -3.17
C PRO A 486 42.84 -17.64 -3.75
N GLU A 487 43.30 -18.84 -3.33
CA GLU A 487 44.43 -19.53 -3.93
C GLU A 487 44.21 -19.74 -5.44
N PHE A 488 44.81 -18.89 -6.28
CA PHE A 488 45.07 -19.23 -7.68
C PHE A 488 46.52 -19.74 -7.80
N MET A 489 46.66 -21.03 -8.11
CA MET A 489 47.90 -21.59 -8.64
C MET A 489 48.18 -20.97 -10.02
N GLU A 490 49.16 -20.08 -10.10
CA GLU A 490 49.81 -19.67 -11.34
C GLU A 490 50.86 -20.72 -11.77
N PRO A 491 50.89 -21.16 -13.04
CA PRO A 491 52.11 -21.61 -13.69
C PRO A 491 52.86 -20.37 -14.21
N SER A 492 53.89 -20.00 -13.48
CA SER A 492 54.82 -18.92 -13.81
C SER A 492 55.57 -19.16 -15.13
N LEU A 493 55.85 -18.09 -15.89
CA LEU A 493 57.23 -17.56 -16.05
C LEU A 493 57.37 -16.38 -17.06
N LEU A 494 58.11 -15.37 -16.57
CA LEU A 494 59.02 -14.41 -17.27
C LEU A 494 58.56 -12.98 -17.64
N ARG A 495 58.53 -12.13 -16.60
CA ARG A 495 59.33 -10.89 -16.36
C ARG A 495 60.21 -10.31 -17.50
N ALA A 496 60.05 -9.00 -17.77
CA ALA A 496 61.10 -7.94 -17.86
C ALA A 496 60.47 -6.59 -18.28
N ALA A 497 60.39 -5.57 -17.40
CA ALA A 497 61.36 -4.47 -17.19
C ALA A 497 61.20 -3.25 -18.14
N ILE A 498 60.76 -2.10 -17.61
CA ILE A 498 61.07 -0.74 -18.15
C ILE A 498 61.17 0.27 -16.97
N PRO A 499 62.21 1.13 -16.89
CA PRO A 499 62.31 2.22 -15.92
C PRO A 499 62.00 3.62 -16.51
N GLU A 500 61.48 4.49 -15.63
CA GLU A 500 61.64 5.95 -15.43
C GLU A 500 61.67 7.00 -16.58
N SER A 501 61.29 8.23 -16.17
CA SER A 501 61.50 9.60 -16.73
C SER A 501 60.34 10.17 -17.59
N ALA A 502 60.00 11.47 -17.60
CA ALA A 502 60.30 12.66 -16.79
C ALA A 502 59.42 13.84 -17.30
N ALA A 503 59.26 14.89 -16.48
CA ALA A 503 58.91 16.30 -16.81
C ALA A 503 57.53 16.57 -17.45
N GLY A 504 56.82 17.68 -17.19
CA GLY A 504 57.08 18.92 -16.48
C GLY A 504 56.01 19.95 -16.91
N GLU A 505 56.01 21.11 -16.24
CA GLU A 505 55.37 22.40 -16.59
C GLU A 505 54.04 22.77 -15.93
N GLU A 506 54.16 23.80 -15.07
CA GLU A 506 53.15 24.69 -14.52
C GLU A 506 52.63 25.67 -15.59
N ALA A 507 51.36 26.11 -15.48
CA ALA A 507 50.94 27.43 -15.97
C ALA A 507 49.73 27.97 -15.21
N ASP A 508 49.85 29.24 -14.85
CA ASP A 508 49.01 30.07 -13.98
C ASP A 508 47.66 30.52 -14.55
N THR A 509 46.73 30.73 -13.59
CA THR A 509 45.67 31.75 -13.48
C THR A 509 44.83 32.21 -14.70
N ALA A 510 43.50 32.13 -14.55
CA ALA A 510 42.60 33.25 -14.87
C ALA A 510 41.23 33.08 -14.18
N GLU A 511 40.93 33.98 -13.24
CA GLU A 511 39.57 34.24 -12.79
C GLU A 511 38.74 34.83 -13.95
N SER A 512 37.54 34.30 -14.18
CA SER A 512 36.46 35.10 -14.76
C SER A 512 35.12 34.59 -14.26
N SER A 513 34.44 35.49 -13.56
CA SER A 513 33.07 35.36 -13.10
C SER A 513 32.11 35.58 -14.27
N SER A 514 31.23 34.61 -14.52
CA SER A 514 29.97 34.87 -15.21
C SER A 514 28.92 33.89 -14.70
N GLY A 515 27.98 34.41 -13.91
CA GLY A 515 26.78 33.69 -13.53
C GLY A 515 25.95 33.39 -14.78
N ILE A 516 25.68 32.11 -14.99
CA ILE A 516 24.59 31.65 -15.83
C ILE A 516 23.81 30.62 -15.01
N SER A 517 22.54 30.94 -14.79
CA SER A 517 21.52 30.04 -14.28
C SER A 517 21.43 28.83 -15.21
N THR A 518 21.78 27.65 -14.72
CA THR A 518 21.54 26.38 -15.41
C THR A 518 20.87 25.40 -14.47
N THR A 519 19.60 25.17 -14.75
CA THR A 519 18.84 23.93 -14.58
C THR A 519 19.68 22.75 -14.07
N HIS A 520 19.29 22.19 -12.92
CA HIS A 520 19.88 20.98 -12.35
C HIS A 520 20.02 19.87 -13.42
N PRO A 521 21.22 19.29 -13.63
CA PRO A 521 21.35 18.05 -14.37
C PRO A 521 20.56 16.97 -13.64
N SER A 522 19.74 16.23 -14.38
CA SER A 522 18.94 15.11 -13.87
C SER A 522 19.83 14.11 -13.13
N SER A 523 19.58 13.93 -11.83
CA SER A 523 20.25 12.92 -10.99
C SER A 523 19.63 11.55 -11.28
N SER A 524 20.47 10.53 -11.46
CA SER A 524 20.05 9.15 -11.74
C SER A 524 19.81 8.31 -10.48
N THR A 525 19.83 8.94 -9.30
CA THR A 525 19.46 8.32 -8.02
C THR A 525 18.54 9.23 -7.22
N GLU A 526 17.65 8.63 -6.43
CA GLU A 526 16.75 9.33 -5.49
C GLU A 526 17.07 8.89 -4.06
N ARG A 527 17.10 9.88 -3.16
CA ARG A 527 17.39 9.73 -1.74
C ARG A 527 16.12 9.39 -0.96
N ARG A 528 16.24 8.55 0.07
CA ARG A 528 15.13 8.19 0.97
C ARG A 528 15.27 8.70 2.41
N CYS A 529 16.30 9.48 2.73
CA CYS A 529 16.47 10.07 4.07
C CYS A 529 15.96 11.53 4.12
N ASP A 530 15.15 11.87 5.14
CA ASP A 530 14.59 13.22 5.38
C ASP A 530 15.54 14.16 6.16
N HIS A 531 16.84 13.85 6.19
CA HIS A 531 17.81 14.59 6.99
C HIS A 531 18.42 15.73 6.15
N ASP A 532 18.41 16.95 6.67
CA ASP A 532 18.94 18.13 5.98
C ASP A 532 20.47 18.21 6.12
N THR A 533 21.18 17.23 5.53
CA THR A 533 22.64 17.19 5.50
C THR A 533 23.18 17.80 4.20
N HIS A 534 24.03 18.81 4.35
CA HIS A 534 24.75 19.44 3.24
C HIS A 534 25.58 18.41 2.46
N THR A 535 25.61 18.52 1.14
CA THR A 535 26.46 17.69 0.27
C THR A 535 27.93 17.97 0.58
N VAL A 536 28.71 16.90 0.73
CA VAL A 536 30.13 16.92 1.12
C VAL A 536 30.96 16.33 -0.03
N SER A 537 32.20 16.79 -0.22
CA SER A 537 33.11 16.24 -1.24
C SER A 537 33.76 14.92 -0.81
N LEU A 538 34.19 14.09 -1.75
CA LEU A 538 34.87 12.82 -1.46
C LEU A 538 36.18 13.04 -0.69
N SER A 539 36.91 14.12 -0.97
CA SER A 539 38.11 14.49 -0.22
C SER A 539 37.85 14.84 1.26
N GLU A 540 36.66 15.36 1.57
CA GLU A 540 36.22 15.62 2.94
C GLU A 540 35.75 14.35 3.64
N VAL A 541 35.07 13.45 2.93
CA VAL A 541 34.68 12.12 3.42
C VAL A 541 35.89 11.23 3.73
N LYS A 542 36.99 11.37 2.97
CA LYS A 542 38.27 10.70 3.29
C LYS A 542 38.95 11.26 4.54
N ARG A 543 38.72 12.54 4.87
CA ARG A 543 39.32 13.20 6.04
C ARG A 543 38.45 13.11 7.29
N SER A 544 37.18 12.72 7.17
CA SER A 544 36.26 12.57 8.31
C SER A 544 36.54 11.29 9.10
N GLY A 545 36.25 11.33 10.41
CA GLY A 545 36.32 10.15 11.28
C GLY A 545 35.23 9.12 10.95
N PRO A 546 35.35 7.86 11.45
CA PRO A 546 34.47 6.74 11.11
C PRO A 546 33.09 6.78 11.79
N ALA A 547 32.51 7.96 11.95
CA ALA A 547 31.21 8.14 12.60
C ALA A 547 30.37 9.17 11.85
N GLY A 548 29.36 8.68 11.12
CA GLY A 548 28.38 9.51 10.43
C GLY A 548 27.97 8.96 9.07
N VAL A 549 26.79 9.40 8.60
CA VAL A 549 26.33 9.23 7.22
C VAL A 549 26.64 10.52 6.48
N HIS A 550 27.34 10.42 5.36
CA HIS A 550 27.74 11.55 4.51
C HIS A 550 26.91 11.56 3.23
N HIS A 551 26.45 12.73 2.83
CA HIS A 551 25.76 12.91 1.56
C HIS A 551 26.75 13.40 0.51
N VAL A 552 26.88 12.67 -0.60
CA VAL A 552 27.82 12.98 -1.68
C VAL A 552 27.12 13.02 -3.03
N ARG A 553 27.64 13.84 -3.94
CA ARG A 553 27.24 13.88 -5.34
C ARG A 553 28.41 13.46 -6.20
N VAL A 554 28.28 12.33 -6.88
CA VAL A 554 29.40 11.60 -7.51
C VAL A 554 29.00 11.01 -8.86
N GLN A 555 29.97 10.63 -9.67
CA GLN A 555 29.80 9.80 -10.86
C GLN A 555 30.42 8.42 -10.61
N LEU A 556 29.87 7.39 -11.24
CA LEU A 556 30.43 6.03 -11.19
C LEU A 556 31.55 5.88 -12.23
N ARG A 557 32.78 5.65 -11.78
CA ARG A 557 33.97 5.47 -12.63
C ARG A 557 34.12 4.03 -13.10
N SER A 558 34.04 3.08 -12.17
CA SER A 558 34.16 1.66 -12.44
C SER A 558 33.41 0.84 -11.39
N TYR A 559 33.18 -0.44 -11.65
CA TYR A 559 32.57 -1.36 -10.68
C TYR A 559 33.12 -2.77 -10.82
N GLU A 560 33.08 -3.52 -9.73
CA GLU A 560 33.48 -4.93 -9.62
C GLU A 560 32.37 -5.71 -8.90
N PRO A 561 32.01 -6.93 -9.36
CA PRO A 561 32.53 -7.63 -10.52
C PRO A 561 31.93 -7.14 -11.84
N GLN A 562 32.71 -7.24 -12.93
CA GLN A 562 32.27 -6.89 -14.29
C GLN A 562 31.19 -7.86 -14.82
N ARG A 563 31.28 -9.12 -14.40
CA ARG A 563 30.24 -10.12 -14.64
C ARG A 563 29.22 -10.03 -13.51
N LEU A 564 28.10 -9.37 -13.76
CA LEU A 564 27.10 -9.07 -12.72
C LEU A 564 26.48 -10.30 -12.05
N HIS A 565 26.48 -11.47 -12.70
CA HIS A 565 26.10 -12.72 -12.03
C HIS A 565 27.04 -13.09 -10.88
N GLN A 566 28.32 -12.66 -10.92
CA GLN A 566 29.28 -12.89 -9.84
C GLN A 566 29.06 -11.93 -8.65
N ALA A 567 28.19 -10.93 -8.80
CA ALA A 567 27.77 -10.08 -7.68
C ALA A 567 26.86 -10.84 -6.71
N LEU A 568 26.19 -11.91 -7.16
CA LEU A 568 25.47 -12.80 -6.25
C LEU A 568 26.44 -13.66 -5.47
N LYS A 569 26.28 -13.64 -4.15
CA LYS A 569 27.00 -14.49 -3.22
C LYS A 569 26.01 -15.27 -2.35
N LEU A 570 26.53 -16.30 -1.69
CA LEU A 570 25.84 -17.07 -0.67
C LEU A 570 26.39 -16.71 0.71
N TYR A 571 25.53 -16.29 1.62
CA TYR A 571 25.86 -15.88 2.97
C TYR A 571 25.33 -16.87 4.01
N CYS A 572 26.18 -17.23 4.98
CA CYS A 572 25.78 -18.02 6.14
C CYS A 572 25.64 -17.16 7.38
N SER A 573 24.46 -17.11 8.00
CA SER A 573 24.23 -16.40 9.26
C SER A 573 25.01 -16.97 10.44
N LYS A 574 25.23 -18.29 10.50
CA LYS A 574 25.90 -18.95 11.64
C LYS A 574 27.41 -18.76 11.71
N CYS A 575 28.11 -18.88 10.57
CA CYS A 575 29.58 -18.74 10.52
C CYS A 575 30.03 -17.47 9.81
N THR A 576 29.09 -16.61 9.41
CA THR A 576 29.35 -15.36 8.67
C THR A 576 30.10 -15.55 7.34
N SER A 577 30.23 -16.80 6.86
CA SER A 577 30.96 -17.08 5.62
C SER A 577 30.22 -16.57 4.40
N LEU A 578 31.00 -16.05 3.44
CA LEU A 578 30.53 -15.63 2.13
C LEU A 578 31.16 -16.52 1.07
N GLN A 579 30.35 -17.05 0.16
CA GLN A 579 30.76 -18.02 -0.85
C GLN A 579 30.22 -17.63 -2.22
N ASP A 580 30.91 -18.03 -3.28
CA ASP A 580 30.39 -17.88 -4.64
C ASP A 580 29.23 -18.84 -4.90
N VAL A 581 28.27 -18.40 -5.71
CA VAL A 581 27.22 -19.30 -6.20
C VAL A 581 27.87 -20.30 -7.17
N PRO A 582 27.74 -21.62 -6.92
CA PRO A 582 28.25 -22.65 -7.82
C PRO A 582 27.67 -22.51 -9.23
N ASP A 583 28.50 -22.64 -10.26
CA ASP A 583 28.03 -22.63 -11.65
C ASP A 583 27.29 -23.92 -12.01
N ASP A 584 26.48 -23.85 -13.07
CA ASP A 584 25.66 -24.98 -13.51
C ASP A 584 26.52 -26.16 -13.99
N GLU A 585 27.77 -25.93 -14.42
CA GLU A 585 28.71 -26.99 -14.82
C GLU A 585 29.17 -27.83 -13.61
N LEU A 586 29.57 -27.17 -12.53
CA LEU A 586 29.96 -27.80 -11.27
C LEU A 586 28.77 -28.55 -10.65
N VAL A 587 27.59 -27.91 -10.60
CA VAL A 587 26.38 -28.56 -10.08
C VAL A 587 26.00 -29.76 -10.93
N ALA A 588 26.01 -29.65 -12.26
CA ALA A 588 25.76 -30.78 -13.16
C ALA A 588 26.77 -31.92 -12.96
N GLY A 589 28.03 -31.60 -12.69
CA GLY A 589 29.08 -32.56 -12.32
C GLY A 589 28.72 -33.37 -11.08
N ILE A 590 28.24 -32.71 -10.02
CA ILE A 590 27.82 -33.36 -8.76
C ILE A 590 26.62 -34.29 -8.99
N PHE A 591 25.62 -33.84 -9.76
CA PHE A 591 24.48 -34.69 -10.14
C PHE A 591 24.92 -35.90 -10.98
N SER A 592 25.86 -35.69 -11.90
CA SER A 592 26.41 -36.78 -12.71
C SER A 592 27.17 -37.79 -11.87
N GLU A 593 27.95 -37.37 -10.87
CA GLU A 593 28.65 -38.27 -9.95
C GLU A 593 27.65 -39.06 -9.10
N ALA A 594 26.67 -38.39 -8.50
CA ALA A 594 25.62 -39.02 -7.72
C ALA A 594 24.78 -40.03 -8.51
N SER A 595 24.61 -39.83 -9.82
CA SER A 595 23.91 -40.79 -10.68
C SER A 595 24.67 -42.10 -10.93
N ARG A 596 25.99 -42.12 -10.67
CA ARG A 596 26.84 -43.31 -10.82
C ARG A 596 26.85 -44.16 -9.55
N ASP A 597 26.41 -43.61 -8.43
CA ASP A 597 26.25 -44.29 -7.14
C ASP A 597 24.98 -45.19 -7.14
N SER A 598 24.99 -46.26 -7.93
CA SER A 598 23.87 -47.20 -8.07
C SER A 598 23.92 -48.38 -7.10
N GLY A 599 24.38 -48.16 -5.86
CA GLY A 599 24.42 -49.19 -4.82
C GLY A 599 23.03 -49.46 -4.23
N PRO A 600 22.69 -50.72 -3.87
CA PRO A 600 21.43 -51.02 -3.20
C PRO A 600 21.35 -50.27 -1.87
N TYR A 601 20.24 -49.58 -1.64
CA TYR A 601 19.98 -48.83 -0.41
C TYR A 601 18.64 -49.23 0.21
N SER A 602 18.55 -49.12 1.53
CA SER A 602 17.28 -49.26 2.22
C SER A 602 16.48 -47.97 2.04
N ALA A 603 15.31 -48.06 1.42
CA ALA A 603 14.35 -46.96 1.40
C ALA A 603 13.98 -46.57 2.85
N PRO A 604 13.88 -45.26 3.17
CA PRO A 604 13.38 -44.84 4.48
C PRO A 604 11.99 -45.39 4.75
N ALA A 605 11.72 -45.83 5.98
CA ALA A 605 10.43 -46.46 6.35
C ALA A 605 9.23 -45.52 6.19
N TRP A 606 9.49 -44.21 6.19
CA TRP A 606 8.52 -43.13 6.00
C TRP A 606 8.31 -42.74 4.53
N ALA A 607 9.02 -43.34 3.57
CA ALA A 607 8.97 -42.94 2.18
C ALA A 607 8.42 -44.04 1.24
N ILE A 608 7.40 -43.69 0.45
CA ILE A 608 6.94 -44.49 -0.68
C ILE A 608 7.95 -44.33 -1.82
N SER A 609 8.59 -45.44 -2.18
CA SER A 609 9.72 -45.44 -3.12
C SER A 609 9.35 -46.10 -4.43
N GLY A 610 9.69 -45.47 -5.55
CA GLY A 610 9.59 -46.01 -6.91
C GLY A 610 10.91 -45.85 -7.65
N GLN A 611 11.12 -46.67 -8.68
CA GLN A 611 12.28 -46.58 -9.57
C GLN A 611 11.81 -46.53 -11.02
N VAL A 612 12.47 -45.71 -11.82
CA VAL A 612 12.22 -45.55 -13.24
C VAL A 612 13.55 -45.65 -13.99
N ASP A 613 13.64 -46.59 -14.92
CA ASP A 613 14.80 -46.70 -15.80
C ASP A 613 14.69 -45.68 -16.92
N ILE A 614 15.65 -44.75 -16.96
CA ILE A 614 15.72 -43.71 -17.98
C ILE A 614 16.72 -44.17 -19.05
N PRO A 615 16.27 -44.37 -20.30
CA PRO A 615 17.17 -44.68 -21.41
C PRO A 615 18.08 -43.46 -21.66
N GLY A 616 19.38 -43.71 -21.81
CA GLY A 616 20.32 -42.62 -22.03
C GLY A 616 20.14 -41.96 -23.40
N ASN A 617 20.44 -40.66 -23.47
CA ASN A 617 20.16 -39.81 -24.64
C ASN A 617 21.03 -40.13 -25.89
N ALA A 618 21.99 -41.05 -25.81
CA ALA A 618 22.87 -41.43 -26.92
C ALA A 618 22.88 -42.95 -27.19
N LEU A 619 23.12 -43.34 -28.44
CA LEU A 619 23.28 -44.75 -28.81
C LEU A 619 24.53 -45.32 -28.12
N GLY A 620 24.33 -46.09 -27.04
CA GLY A 620 25.39 -46.70 -26.24
C GLY A 620 25.61 -46.11 -24.84
N SER A 621 24.85 -45.09 -24.43
CA SER A 621 24.86 -44.66 -23.02
C SER A 621 24.13 -45.66 -22.12
N PRO A 622 24.67 -46.01 -20.94
CA PRO A 622 24.04 -46.96 -20.03
C PRO A 622 22.66 -46.47 -19.58
N THR A 623 21.71 -47.38 -19.44
CA THR A 623 20.42 -47.12 -18.76
C THR A 623 20.73 -46.74 -17.32
N ARG A 624 20.26 -45.57 -16.89
CA ARG A 624 20.39 -45.12 -15.51
C ARG A 624 19.03 -45.27 -14.81
N THR A 625 19.07 -45.65 -13.54
CA THR A 625 17.85 -45.80 -12.74
C THR A 625 17.65 -44.55 -11.90
N MET A 626 16.52 -43.88 -12.08
CA MET A 626 16.10 -42.73 -11.28
C MET A 626 15.17 -43.23 -10.17
N GLY A 627 15.53 -43.00 -8.92
CA GLY A 627 14.68 -43.31 -7.77
C GLY A 627 13.87 -42.09 -7.37
N VAL A 628 12.61 -42.33 -7.04
CA VAL A 628 11.65 -41.33 -6.62
C VAL A 628 11.10 -41.75 -5.27
N HIS A 629 11.28 -40.91 -4.25
CA HIS A 629 10.81 -41.17 -2.91
C HIS A 629 9.85 -40.05 -2.47
N LEU A 630 8.62 -40.42 -2.14
CA LEU A 630 7.58 -39.52 -1.63
C LEU A 630 7.36 -39.78 -0.15
N SER A 631 7.29 -38.75 0.69
CA SER A 631 6.92 -38.93 2.10
C SER A 631 5.48 -39.46 2.21
N THR A 632 5.26 -40.40 3.15
CA THR A 632 3.93 -40.97 3.42
C THR A 632 2.96 -40.00 4.08
N GLU A 633 3.46 -39.00 4.80
CA GLU A 633 2.61 -37.98 5.46
C GLU A 633 2.07 -36.96 4.46
N PHE A 634 2.85 -36.63 3.42
CA PHE A 634 2.52 -35.64 2.40
C PHE A 634 2.11 -36.34 1.09
N MET A 635 0.95 -37.00 1.09
CA MET A 635 0.39 -37.70 -0.08
C MET A 635 -0.08 -36.77 -1.23
N SER A 636 0.04 -35.46 -1.06
CA SER A 636 -0.05 -34.41 -2.09
C SER A 636 1.36 -34.10 -2.63
N LYS A 637 1.49 -33.44 -3.79
CA LYS A 637 2.76 -33.20 -4.52
C LYS A 637 3.75 -32.23 -3.84
N GLU A 638 3.86 -32.28 -2.52
CA GLU A 638 4.46 -31.26 -1.67
C GLU A 638 5.95 -31.50 -1.41
N LEU A 639 6.43 -32.75 -1.32
CA LEU A 639 7.87 -33.03 -1.11
C LEU A 639 8.33 -34.31 -1.80
N LEU A 640 9.36 -34.18 -2.66
CA LEU A 640 9.89 -35.25 -3.48
C LEU A 640 11.40 -35.39 -3.28
N PHE A 641 11.88 -36.60 -2.96
CA PHE A 641 13.31 -36.89 -2.95
C PHE A 641 13.71 -37.67 -4.19
N LEU A 642 14.73 -37.20 -4.91
CA LEU A 642 15.16 -37.78 -6.19
C LEU A 642 16.59 -38.32 -6.10
N THR A 643 16.78 -39.56 -6.54
CA THR A 643 18.11 -40.17 -6.78
C THR A 643 18.33 -40.39 -8.27
N GLY A 644 19.58 -40.28 -8.73
CA GLY A 644 19.96 -40.66 -10.10
C GLY A 644 19.43 -39.75 -11.23
N SER A 645 18.89 -38.58 -10.89
CA SER A 645 18.47 -37.55 -11.85
C SER A 645 19.64 -36.67 -12.28
N SER A 646 19.56 -36.04 -13.46
CA SER A 646 20.45 -34.94 -13.83
C SER A 646 19.90 -33.60 -13.37
N LEU A 647 20.76 -32.57 -13.30
CA LEU A 647 20.35 -31.21 -12.94
C LEU A 647 19.19 -30.69 -13.82
N GLU A 648 19.27 -30.89 -15.14
CA GLU A 648 18.24 -30.45 -16.09
C GLU A 648 16.87 -31.08 -15.77
N GLU A 649 16.86 -32.36 -15.41
CA GLU A 649 15.62 -33.08 -15.11
C GLU A 649 15.05 -32.72 -13.75
N THR A 650 15.92 -32.50 -12.75
CA THR A 650 15.51 -31.95 -11.47
C THR A 650 14.85 -30.58 -11.67
N CYS A 651 15.42 -29.71 -12.51
CA CYS A 651 14.82 -28.41 -12.86
C CYS A 651 13.52 -28.53 -13.66
N LEU A 652 13.38 -29.53 -14.53
CA LEU A 652 12.11 -29.78 -15.24
C LEU A 652 11.02 -30.28 -14.27
N LEU A 653 11.37 -31.17 -13.35
CA LEU A 653 10.45 -31.69 -12.35
C LEU A 653 10.04 -30.60 -11.36
N SER A 654 10.92 -29.66 -11.01
CA SER A 654 10.62 -28.57 -10.09
C SER A 654 9.59 -27.57 -10.64
N ALA A 655 9.28 -27.63 -11.94
CA ALA A 655 8.16 -26.90 -12.52
C ALA A 655 6.78 -27.54 -12.23
N GLY A 656 6.74 -28.84 -11.92
CA GLY A 656 5.51 -29.61 -11.70
C GLY A 656 5.29 -30.09 -10.26
N TYR A 657 6.34 -30.05 -9.43
CA TYR A 657 6.33 -30.41 -8.00
C TYR A 657 6.88 -29.25 -7.17
N GLU A 658 6.30 -29.02 -6.00
CA GLU A 658 6.59 -27.82 -5.21
C GLU A 658 7.99 -27.88 -4.58
N ASN A 659 8.34 -28.96 -3.89
CA ASN A 659 9.64 -29.11 -3.24
C ASN A 659 10.35 -30.39 -3.71
N ILE A 660 11.56 -30.24 -4.25
CA ILE A 660 12.40 -31.36 -4.69
C ILE A 660 13.74 -31.32 -3.97
N VAL A 661 14.07 -32.42 -3.29
CA VAL A 661 15.32 -32.61 -2.55
C VAL A 661 16.17 -33.66 -3.27
N PRO A 662 17.29 -33.28 -3.91
CA PRO A 662 18.16 -34.25 -4.56
C PRO A 662 18.97 -35.03 -3.49
N VAL A 663 19.01 -36.34 -3.64
CA VAL A 663 19.69 -37.25 -2.72
C VAL A 663 20.49 -38.29 -3.49
N ARG A 664 21.47 -38.90 -2.82
CA ARG A 664 22.28 -39.99 -3.36
C ARG A 664 22.34 -41.17 -2.40
N SER A 665 22.61 -42.35 -2.94
CA SER A 665 22.88 -43.56 -2.18
C SER A 665 24.33 -43.54 -1.70
N SER A 666 24.54 -43.52 -0.38
CA SER A 666 25.88 -43.60 0.21
C SER A 666 25.86 -44.61 1.35
N ARG A 667 26.75 -45.61 1.30
CA ARG A 667 26.88 -46.65 2.35
C ARG A 667 25.56 -47.38 2.68
N GLY A 668 24.67 -47.53 1.70
CA GLY A 668 23.38 -48.22 1.84
C GLY A 668 22.24 -47.37 2.43
N GLN A 669 22.46 -46.07 2.66
CA GLN A 669 21.44 -45.11 3.12
C GLN A 669 21.32 -43.93 2.14
N LEU A 670 20.18 -43.24 2.19
CA LEU A 670 20.01 -41.98 1.46
C LEU A 670 20.70 -40.84 2.20
N THR A 671 21.46 -40.04 1.46
CA THR A 671 22.18 -38.87 1.94
C THR A 671 21.97 -37.70 0.98
N LEU A 672 22.08 -36.47 1.46
CA LEU A 672 22.06 -35.30 0.59
C LEU A 672 23.29 -35.30 -0.35
N LEU A 673 23.18 -34.56 -1.45
CA LEU A 673 24.32 -34.30 -2.34
C LEU A 673 25.40 -33.47 -1.63
N HIS A 674 26.53 -33.27 -2.32
CA HIS A 674 27.57 -32.36 -1.83
C HIS A 674 26.97 -30.98 -1.52
N PRO A 675 27.39 -30.26 -0.46
CA PRO A 675 26.84 -28.95 -0.09
C PRO A 675 26.90 -27.87 -1.18
N SER A 676 27.81 -28.03 -2.16
CA SER A 676 27.89 -27.18 -3.36
C SER A 676 26.76 -27.42 -4.37
N ALA A 677 25.96 -28.47 -4.21
CA ALA A 677 24.72 -28.66 -4.94
C ALA A 677 23.54 -28.14 -4.11
N PRO A 678 22.47 -27.61 -4.73
CA PRO A 678 21.29 -27.19 -3.99
C PRO A 678 20.67 -28.35 -3.23
N PHE A 679 20.38 -28.16 -1.94
CA PHE A 679 19.70 -29.18 -1.13
C PHE A 679 18.19 -29.19 -1.40
N LEU A 680 17.64 -28.10 -1.96
CA LEU A 680 16.22 -27.96 -2.25
C LEU A 680 16.02 -27.14 -3.54
N PHE A 681 15.11 -27.62 -4.39
CA PHE A 681 14.58 -26.92 -5.56
C PHE A 681 13.11 -26.62 -5.35
N ARG A 682 12.72 -25.35 -5.50
CA ARG A 682 11.33 -24.87 -5.40
C ARG A 682 10.99 -24.01 -6.59
N GLY A 683 10.24 -24.55 -7.56
CA GLY A 683 10.02 -23.86 -8.83
C GLY A 683 11.36 -23.60 -9.56
N ARG A 684 11.69 -22.32 -9.76
CA ARG A 684 12.98 -21.87 -10.34
C ARG A 684 14.06 -21.54 -9.29
N ARG A 685 13.70 -21.55 -8.01
CA ARG A 685 14.60 -21.20 -6.90
C ARG A 685 15.40 -22.41 -6.47
N ARG A 686 16.67 -22.19 -6.15
CA ARG A 686 17.64 -23.19 -5.70
C ARG A 686 18.16 -22.76 -4.33
N TYR A 687 18.08 -23.63 -3.33
CA TYR A 687 18.52 -23.33 -1.98
C TYR A 687 19.78 -24.13 -1.65
N TYR A 688 20.77 -23.47 -1.05
CA TYR A 688 22.08 -24.04 -0.72
C TYR A 688 22.28 -24.13 0.78
N GLY A 689 23.13 -25.06 1.22
CA GLY A 689 23.43 -25.29 2.63
C GLY A 689 24.88 -24.96 2.97
N CYS A 690 25.13 -24.42 4.15
CA CYS A 690 26.49 -24.14 4.62
C CYS A 690 27.20 -25.44 4.97
N GLU A 691 28.31 -25.76 4.28
CA GLU A 691 29.11 -26.97 4.54
C GLU A 691 29.63 -27.05 5.99
N ARG A 692 30.05 -25.93 6.58
CA ARG A 692 30.66 -25.89 7.91
C ARG A 692 29.65 -25.97 9.05
N CYS A 693 28.41 -25.51 8.82
CA CYS A 693 27.38 -25.38 9.84
C CYS A 693 26.26 -26.42 9.74
N SER A 694 26.26 -27.23 8.68
CA SER A 694 25.22 -28.24 8.43
C SER A 694 25.68 -29.61 8.90
N GLU A 695 24.81 -30.29 9.64
CA GLU A 695 24.91 -31.72 9.92
C GLU A 695 23.86 -32.45 9.08
N ALA A 696 24.08 -32.42 7.76
CA ALA A 696 23.13 -32.86 6.75
C ALA A 696 22.78 -34.35 6.85
N ALA A 697 21.50 -34.67 7.06
CA ALA A 697 20.97 -36.02 7.08
C ALA A 697 19.59 -36.10 6.44
N VAL A 698 19.31 -37.16 5.69
CA VAL A 698 17.97 -37.38 5.13
C VAL A 698 17.04 -37.86 6.24
N ARG A 699 16.13 -36.99 6.65
CA ARG A 699 15.12 -37.23 7.68
C ARG A 699 13.76 -36.77 7.16
N GLU A 700 12.70 -37.34 7.74
CA GLU A 700 11.35 -36.85 7.45
C GLU A 700 11.13 -35.50 8.14
N PRO A 701 10.70 -34.46 7.40
CA PRO A 701 10.27 -33.22 8.02
C PRO A 701 8.96 -33.44 8.78
N VAL A 702 9.05 -33.44 10.11
CA VAL A 702 7.88 -33.54 10.98
C VAL A 702 7.21 -32.16 11.04
N CYS A 703 6.03 -32.04 10.43
CA CYS A 703 5.19 -30.87 10.65
C CYS A 703 4.54 -30.97 12.03
N ALA A 704 4.70 -29.95 12.88
CA ALA A 704 3.91 -29.83 14.10
C ALA A 704 2.42 -29.90 13.72
N GLU A 705 1.66 -30.77 14.38
CA GLU A 705 0.27 -31.13 14.04
C GLU A 705 -0.60 -29.87 13.83
N GLY A 706 -0.88 -29.54 12.57
CA GLY A 706 -1.62 -28.33 12.21
C GLY A 706 -1.18 -27.67 10.90
N GLY A 707 -1.11 -28.43 9.80
CA GLY A 707 -1.23 -27.92 8.42
C GLY A 707 -0.41 -26.67 8.02
N LYS A 708 0.82 -26.50 8.53
CA LYS A 708 1.74 -25.51 7.96
C LYS A 708 2.11 -25.95 6.54
N LEU A 709 2.08 -25.01 5.57
CA LEU A 709 2.80 -25.23 4.32
C LEU A 709 4.26 -25.54 4.67
N LEU A 710 4.84 -26.57 4.02
CA LEU A 710 6.27 -26.87 4.08
C LEU A 710 7.05 -25.66 3.58
N ASP A 711 7.61 -24.91 4.53
CA ASP A 711 8.49 -23.77 4.28
C ASP A 711 9.94 -24.25 4.14
N GLU A 712 10.77 -23.54 3.36
CA GLU A 712 12.18 -23.91 3.14
C GLU A 712 12.97 -24.06 4.43
N LYS A 713 12.66 -23.26 5.47
CA LYS A 713 13.29 -23.34 6.79
C LYS A 713 12.96 -24.64 7.51
N ILE A 714 11.71 -25.10 7.42
CA ILE A 714 11.28 -26.37 8.03
C ILE A 714 11.98 -27.55 7.36
N ILE A 715 12.12 -27.49 6.03
CA ILE A 715 12.84 -28.53 5.26
C ILE A 715 14.33 -28.51 5.63
N ALA A 716 14.96 -27.33 5.69
CA ALA A 716 16.37 -27.20 6.07
C ALA A 716 16.63 -27.72 7.50
N GLU A 717 15.80 -27.33 8.47
CA GLU A 717 15.88 -27.80 9.86
C GLU A 717 15.72 -29.32 9.97
N ALA A 718 14.73 -29.89 9.28
CA ALA A 718 14.50 -31.33 9.25
C ALA A 718 15.72 -32.09 8.70
N LEU A 719 16.33 -31.54 7.64
CA LEU A 719 17.50 -32.12 7.00
C LEU A 719 18.81 -31.82 7.75
N GLY A 720 18.78 -31.05 8.83
CA GLY A 720 19.99 -30.62 9.56
C GLY A 720 20.89 -29.68 8.75
N VAL A 721 20.30 -28.96 7.78
CA VAL A 721 21.01 -28.04 6.87
C VAL A 721 20.86 -26.62 7.39
N GLU A 722 21.97 -25.89 7.47
CA GLU A 722 21.95 -24.45 7.68
C GLU A 722 21.80 -23.73 6.34
N PRO A 723 20.64 -23.10 6.05
CA PRO A 723 20.39 -22.52 4.74
C PRO A 723 21.26 -21.28 4.50
N LEU A 724 21.87 -21.20 3.33
CA LEU A 724 22.57 -20.03 2.83
C LEU A 724 21.57 -19.06 2.20
N ARG A 725 21.83 -17.76 2.35
CA ARG A 725 21.00 -16.68 1.78
C ARG A 725 21.69 -16.05 0.58
N PHE A 726 20.93 -15.72 -0.45
CA PHE A 726 21.45 -14.92 -1.56
C PHE A 726 21.56 -13.47 -1.16
N VAL A 727 22.62 -12.84 -1.64
CA VAL A 727 23.02 -11.50 -1.28
C VAL A 727 23.78 -10.88 -2.45
N LEU A 728 23.61 -9.58 -2.67
CA LEU A 728 24.28 -8.86 -3.74
C LEU A 728 25.46 -8.10 -3.17
N LEU A 729 26.65 -8.36 -3.68
CA LEU A 729 27.88 -7.69 -3.29
C LEU A 729 28.55 -7.06 -4.51
N MET A 730 28.72 -5.74 -4.44
CA MET A 730 29.44 -4.98 -5.46
C MET A 730 30.40 -4.00 -4.82
N LYS A 731 31.48 -3.71 -5.53
CA LYS A 731 32.45 -2.67 -5.21
C LYS A 731 32.42 -1.63 -6.32
N LEU A 732 32.15 -0.39 -5.96
CA LEU A 732 31.98 0.72 -6.87
C LEU A 732 33.13 1.71 -6.66
N GLU A 733 33.70 2.22 -7.74
CA GLU A 733 34.64 3.34 -7.72
C GLU A 733 33.88 4.62 -8.06
N LEU A 734 33.65 5.45 -7.05
CA LEU A 734 32.97 6.74 -7.18
C LEU A 734 33.99 7.83 -7.43
N GLN A 735 33.63 8.85 -8.21
CA GLN A 735 34.48 10.00 -8.51
C GLN A 735 33.68 11.30 -8.42
N ASP A 736 34.28 12.33 -7.85
CA ASP A 736 33.79 13.71 -7.94
C ASP A 736 34.91 14.64 -8.44
N ALA A 737 34.67 15.95 -8.42
CA ALA A 737 35.67 16.94 -8.83
C ALA A 737 36.89 17.02 -7.88
N SER A 738 36.82 16.39 -6.71
CA SER A 738 37.85 16.45 -5.67
C SER A 738 38.73 15.21 -5.61
N ASP A 739 38.16 13.99 -5.74
CA ASP A 739 38.88 12.73 -5.53
C ASP A 739 38.09 11.50 -6.07
N SER A 740 38.66 10.30 -5.99
CA SER A 740 37.97 9.01 -6.22
C SER A 740 37.94 8.13 -4.96
N LEU A 741 36.88 7.34 -4.79
CA LEU A 741 36.63 6.54 -3.58
C LEU A 741 36.04 5.17 -3.91
N HIS A 742 36.61 4.10 -3.34
CA HIS A 742 36.02 2.77 -3.41
C HIS A 742 34.96 2.59 -2.31
N VAL A 743 33.78 2.13 -2.71
CA VAL A 743 32.61 1.96 -1.85
C VAL A 743 31.97 0.61 -2.10
N PHE A 744 31.53 -0.05 -1.05
CA PHE A 744 30.78 -1.30 -1.15
C PHE A 744 29.27 -1.05 -1.22
N LEU A 745 28.59 -1.88 -2.01
CA LEU A 745 27.14 -1.98 -2.07
C LEU A 745 26.74 -3.41 -1.71
N TRP A 746 26.14 -3.55 -0.54
CA TRP A 746 25.69 -4.82 0.01
C TRP A 746 24.39 -4.68 0.81
N ARG A 747 24.42 -3.92 1.92
CA ARG A 747 23.28 -3.77 2.86
C ARG A 747 22.01 -3.33 2.14
N ASP A 748 22.12 -2.29 1.31
CA ASP A 748 20.98 -1.73 0.57
C ASP A 748 21.01 -2.10 -0.91
N ALA A 749 21.70 -3.18 -1.30
CA ALA A 749 21.84 -3.57 -2.70
C ALA A 749 20.49 -3.91 -3.35
N GLU A 750 19.61 -4.61 -2.65
CA GLU A 750 18.28 -4.96 -3.17
C GLU A 750 17.41 -3.71 -3.39
N GLU A 751 17.48 -2.75 -2.46
CA GLU A 751 16.79 -1.47 -2.57
C GLU A 751 17.37 -0.62 -3.69
N PHE A 752 18.70 -0.59 -3.81
CA PHE A 752 19.42 0.18 -4.82
C PHE A 752 19.02 -0.22 -6.24
N PHE A 753 18.92 -1.53 -6.51
CA PHE A 753 18.52 -2.07 -7.81
C PHE A 753 17.02 -2.30 -7.98
N GLY A 754 16.24 -2.27 -6.89
CA GLY A 754 14.80 -2.58 -6.90
C GLY A 754 14.50 -4.04 -7.26
N VAL A 755 15.40 -4.97 -6.93
CA VAL A 755 15.28 -6.42 -7.16
C VAL A 755 15.85 -7.19 -5.98
N SER A 756 15.20 -8.28 -5.57
CA SER A 756 15.72 -9.16 -4.51
C SER A 756 16.84 -10.05 -5.04
N ALA A 757 17.83 -10.38 -4.19
CA ALA A 757 18.93 -11.26 -4.55
C ALA A 757 18.43 -12.68 -4.91
N GLU A 758 17.36 -13.15 -4.25
CA GLU A 758 16.70 -14.41 -4.58
C GLU A 758 16.08 -14.42 -5.99
N ASP A 759 15.40 -13.34 -6.37
CA ASP A 759 14.81 -13.24 -7.70
C ASP A 759 15.91 -13.12 -8.76
N VAL A 760 17.02 -12.45 -8.47
CA VAL A 760 18.17 -12.35 -9.38
C VAL A 760 18.82 -13.73 -9.58
N ALA A 761 18.87 -14.57 -8.54
CA ALA A 761 19.37 -15.93 -8.65
C ALA A 761 18.47 -16.83 -9.54
N ALA A 762 17.16 -16.58 -9.54
CA ALA A 762 16.18 -17.45 -10.22
C ALA A 762 15.60 -16.89 -11.53
N ASN A 763 15.78 -15.60 -11.84
CA ASN A 763 15.08 -14.90 -12.92
C ASN A 763 16.02 -14.03 -13.78
N GLN A 764 16.11 -14.36 -15.07
CA GLN A 764 16.86 -13.61 -16.07
C GLN A 764 16.40 -12.15 -16.20
N GLU A 765 15.11 -11.86 -16.04
CA GLU A 765 14.61 -10.48 -16.10
C GLU A 765 15.16 -9.63 -14.96
N ALA A 766 15.33 -10.21 -13.76
CA ALA A 766 15.91 -9.53 -12.61
C ALA A 766 17.41 -9.27 -12.83
N GLN A 767 18.15 -10.23 -13.39
CA GLN A 767 19.55 -10.04 -13.80
C GLN A 767 19.70 -8.95 -14.87
N ASN A 768 18.78 -8.90 -15.84
CA ASN A 768 18.77 -7.88 -16.88
C ASN A 768 18.52 -6.48 -16.30
N ARG A 769 17.74 -6.36 -15.22
CA ARG A 769 17.52 -5.06 -14.54
C ARG A 769 18.81 -4.54 -13.90
N ILE A 770 19.57 -5.40 -13.21
CA ILE A 770 20.88 -5.00 -12.67
C ILE A 770 21.80 -4.56 -13.80
N SER A 771 21.83 -5.32 -14.90
CA SER A 771 22.64 -4.99 -16.08
C SER A 771 22.25 -3.63 -16.68
N GLN A 772 20.97 -3.38 -16.90
CA GLN A 772 20.45 -2.10 -17.40
C GLN A 772 20.75 -0.93 -16.46
N SER A 773 20.64 -1.14 -15.14
CA SER A 773 21.00 -0.12 -14.16
C SER A 773 22.50 0.20 -14.24
N MET A 774 23.37 -0.80 -14.27
CA MET A 774 24.82 -0.59 -14.33
C MET A 774 25.26 0.01 -15.66
N ASP A 775 24.67 -0.42 -16.77
CA ASP A 775 24.90 0.17 -18.10
C ASP A 775 24.46 1.64 -18.16
N SER A 776 23.38 2.00 -17.44
CA SER A 776 22.92 3.39 -17.38
C SER A 776 23.83 4.27 -16.51
N LEU A 777 24.38 3.72 -15.43
CA LEU A 777 25.25 4.44 -14.49
C LEU A 777 26.70 4.53 -14.95
N CYS A 778 27.17 3.53 -15.69
CA CYS A 778 28.54 3.39 -16.18
C CYS A 778 28.52 2.82 -17.61
N PRO A 779 28.11 3.62 -18.62
CA PRO A 779 28.14 3.18 -20.02
C PRO A 779 29.56 2.84 -20.46
N ALA A 780 29.71 1.88 -21.37
CA ALA A 780 30.99 1.30 -21.80
C ALA A 780 31.91 2.23 -22.63
N GLY A 781 31.80 3.55 -22.48
CA GLY A 781 32.65 4.56 -23.10
C GLY A 781 33.62 5.23 -22.11
N ASP A 782 34.81 5.58 -22.60
CA ASP A 782 35.89 6.24 -21.82
C ASP A 782 35.62 7.73 -21.55
N SER A 783 34.52 8.31 -22.06
CA SER A 783 34.17 9.71 -21.82
C SER A 783 33.47 9.86 -20.46
N THR A 784 34.15 10.51 -19.51
CA THR A 784 33.58 10.91 -18.21
C THR A 784 32.45 11.93 -18.34
N ASP A 785 32.39 12.66 -19.46
CA ASP A 785 31.44 13.76 -19.69
C ASP A 785 30.02 13.29 -20.03
N GLU A 786 29.82 12.01 -20.36
CA GLU A 786 28.51 11.42 -20.67
C GLU A 786 27.88 10.65 -19.49
N ARG A 787 28.56 10.56 -18.35
CA ARG A 787 28.11 9.75 -17.21
C ARG A 787 27.13 10.52 -16.32
N PRO A 788 26.02 9.89 -15.87
CA PRO A 788 25.07 10.57 -15.00
C PRO A 788 25.68 10.85 -13.62
N TRP A 789 25.27 11.97 -13.03
CA TRP A 789 25.55 12.26 -11.62
C TRP A 789 24.58 11.49 -10.73
N MET A 790 25.10 11.00 -9.61
CA MET A 790 24.37 10.26 -8.59
C MET A 790 24.47 11.01 -7.26
N ASP A 791 23.32 11.18 -6.58
CA ASP A 791 23.27 11.61 -5.19
C ASP A 791 23.17 10.37 -4.30
N LEU A 792 24.19 10.14 -3.47
CA LEU A 792 24.34 8.94 -2.64
C LEU A 792 24.59 9.29 -1.17
N CYS A 793 24.12 8.43 -0.27
CA CYS A 793 24.53 8.44 1.13
C CYS A 793 25.60 7.36 1.38
N LEU A 794 26.68 7.76 2.04
CA LEU A 794 27.83 6.92 2.37
C LEU A 794 28.01 6.83 3.88
N THR A 795 28.16 5.62 4.40
CA THR A 795 28.58 5.38 5.78
C THR A 795 30.07 5.02 5.81
N VAL A 796 30.81 5.64 6.73
CA VAL A 796 32.26 5.38 6.91
C VAL A 796 32.45 4.44 8.09
N TYR A 797 33.24 3.38 7.90
CA TYR A 797 33.58 2.43 8.96
C TYR A 797 35.07 2.03 8.89
N ARG A 798 35.58 1.43 9.97
CA ARG A 798 36.93 0.86 9.99
C ARG A 798 36.87 -0.63 9.72
N GLY A 799 37.70 -1.09 8.81
CA GLY A 799 38.01 -2.48 8.58
C GLY A 799 39.49 -2.79 8.81
N GLU A 800 39.87 -4.06 8.74
CA GLU A 800 41.22 -4.59 8.77
C GLU A 800 41.53 -5.14 7.37
N ASP A 801 42.72 -4.84 6.82
CA ASP A 801 43.20 -5.36 5.52
C ASP A 801 43.85 -6.75 5.69
N GLU A 802 44.27 -7.41 4.60
CA GLU A 802 44.92 -8.75 4.60
C GLU A 802 46.16 -8.84 5.51
N ASP A 803 46.84 -7.71 5.77
CA ASP A 803 48.00 -7.60 6.65
C ASP A 803 47.65 -7.25 8.11
N GLY A 804 46.36 -7.22 8.49
CA GLY A 804 45.88 -6.85 9.83
C GLY A 804 45.98 -5.34 10.15
N LEU A 805 46.08 -4.49 9.13
CA LEU A 805 46.16 -3.03 9.28
C LEU A 805 44.77 -2.40 9.18
N ASN A 806 44.46 -1.48 10.10
CA ASN A 806 43.20 -0.71 10.10
C ASN A 806 43.06 0.13 8.82
N LYS A 807 42.11 -0.23 7.95
CA LYS A 807 41.71 0.46 6.73
C LYS A 807 40.35 1.13 6.91
N THR A 808 40.13 2.29 6.32
CA THR A 808 38.81 2.92 6.33
C THR A 808 38.03 2.47 5.09
N CYS A 809 36.83 1.93 5.31
CA CYS A 809 35.94 1.44 4.28
C CYS A 809 34.65 2.29 4.23
N TYR A 810 33.99 2.24 3.09
CA TYR A 810 32.83 3.07 2.78
C TYR A 810 31.72 2.19 2.22
N GLN A 811 30.49 2.44 2.64
CA GLN A 811 29.33 1.68 2.19
C GLN A 811 28.17 2.58 1.77
N ILE A 812 27.54 2.26 0.64
CA ILE A 812 26.32 2.94 0.18
C ILE A 812 25.16 2.55 1.10
N CYS A 813 24.40 3.56 1.52
CA CYS A 813 23.15 3.39 2.26
C CYS A 813 22.03 4.32 1.73
N ASN A 814 20.77 3.99 2.03
CA ASN A 814 19.58 4.83 1.83
C ASN A 814 19.42 5.48 0.44
N SER A 815 19.91 4.81 -0.61
CA SER A 815 19.99 5.35 -1.98
C SER A 815 19.37 4.39 -2.99
N THR A 816 18.58 4.91 -3.94
CA THR A 816 17.91 4.11 -4.99
C THR A 816 18.13 4.68 -6.39
N VAL A 817 18.24 3.84 -7.42
CA VAL A 817 18.43 4.30 -8.81
C VAL A 817 17.10 4.75 -9.44
N THR A 818 17.04 5.96 -10.00
CA THR A 818 15.84 6.49 -10.66
C THR A 818 15.77 6.08 -12.13
N ARG A 819 14.60 5.59 -12.54
CA ARG A 819 14.34 5.13 -13.91
C ARG A 819 14.18 6.34 -14.85
N PRO A 820 14.87 6.41 -16.01
CA PRO A 820 14.45 7.30 -17.08
C PRO A 820 13.12 6.81 -17.68
N PRO A 821 12.18 7.71 -18.03
CA PRO A 821 10.90 7.32 -18.61
C PRO A 821 11.10 6.51 -19.90
N PRO A 822 10.24 5.50 -20.18
CA PRO A 822 10.38 4.68 -21.38
C PRO A 822 10.37 5.56 -22.63
N SER A 823 11.45 5.51 -23.41
CA SER A 823 11.54 6.20 -24.69
C SER A 823 10.46 5.67 -25.64
N ALA A 824 9.73 6.59 -26.26
CA ALA A 824 8.72 6.26 -27.25
C ALA A 824 9.33 5.43 -28.40
N PRO A 825 8.61 4.44 -28.96
CA PRO A 825 9.11 3.67 -30.07
C PRO A 825 9.39 4.59 -31.28
N PRO A 826 10.44 4.31 -32.07
CA PRO A 826 10.79 5.14 -33.21
C PRO A 826 9.63 5.13 -34.21
N ASN A 827 9.18 6.33 -34.61
CA ASN A 827 8.19 6.53 -35.65
C ASN A 827 8.52 5.69 -36.88
N ALA A 828 7.66 4.72 -37.19
CA ALA A 828 7.63 4.11 -38.50
C ALA A 828 7.27 5.19 -39.53
N ASN A 829 8.18 5.40 -40.49
CA ASN A 829 7.93 6.25 -41.65
C ASN A 829 6.67 5.78 -42.40
N PRO A 830 5.84 6.70 -42.92
CA PRO A 830 4.70 6.33 -43.74
C PRO A 830 5.17 5.89 -45.12
N ALA A 831 4.82 4.66 -45.49
CA ALA A 831 4.72 4.19 -46.87
C ALA A 831 3.34 3.52 -47.04
#